data_AF-A0A917JSW9-F1
#
_entry.id   AF-A0A917JSW9-F1
#
_cell.length_a   1.000
_cell.length_b   1.000
_cell.length_c   1.000
_cell.angle_alpha   90.00
_cell.angle_beta   90.00
_cell.angle_gamma   90.00
#
_symmetry.space_group_name_H-M   'P 1'
#
loop_
_entity.id
_entity.type
_entity.pdbx_description
1 polymer ?
#
loop_
_entity_poly.entity_id
_entity_poly.type
_entity_poly.pdbx_seq_one_letter_code
_entity_poly.pdbx_strand_id
1 'polypeptide(L)'
;MLTPEVLNTTKASLSISGDKQRTDPDFGKYESGLSDFFNRFIADSAVQPDSLEYIRRQIAGDGFSASFDKASSNKMTWSSIFALAALATMRKNTLPLHSPERTFLETLLNTLSNGWVEGFTRFMRPKQDLLENIKSSLNQWIEQYDVELENPTQTKETLLSLYAIVCSLEKTMNSNRFVSEDLKSWVRDCKTQIEAKYNTFEAKQSLQASHVLMEAQLNSNSMSLFTALRQATAREKNKLITYLERLETLDIEQAKRLQDLNQILATSNRSFASFWQAYDTEAKFGQLMDDLSLSDKERAEWREYYNWEHGSRLSKITAAVWSGGWGIPTWFGGIKANALSIPIIQNKVRDSWLKTTSGLLSQVGSLELLEKPGAISDFIQQTRTVTHRTKELMEELEMLEHSDELKEVDIQRLISSQGSFLTDYHDKNLANAYTTFRQTIENIDELTAELEKQAVILQMLDEMQVKLTALKDAGIDMSTLNARFEEVVDEISQKSLNGLLDIEPDVPVGSKLTNAKTQIQDISDSLQNMKSSMIHMASFLQEQKQEEVLIQASDLIDARSNKLGHKILYIFSPSYRRFFKGLKDAIQQEKEQAFEKIAEMFGLKDGKDVKVKKPFNSLKNSVVAVALFAQTNKSEANQDQDQEQVHETDQNAPRSGS
;
A
#
# COMPACT_ATOMS: atom_id res chain seq x y z
N MET A 1 23.84 -24.59 1.37
CA MET A 1 24.39 -23.71 0.32
C MET A 1 25.63 -24.26 -0.42
N LEU A 2 26.89 -24.03 0.02
CA LEU A 2 28.09 -24.46 -0.74
C LEU A 2 28.44 -25.93 -0.49
N THR A 3 28.14 -26.80 -1.47
CA THR A 3 28.41 -28.24 -1.36
C THR A 3 29.88 -28.58 -1.67
N PRO A 4 30.39 -29.74 -1.22
CA PRO A 4 31.72 -30.20 -1.61
C PRO A 4 31.92 -30.27 -3.13
N GLU A 5 30.88 -30.56 -3.90
CA GLU A 5 30.92 -30.57 -5.37
C GLU A 5 31.15 -29.16 -5.94
N VAL A 6 30.44 -28.14 -5.44
CA VAL A 6 30.65 -26.75 -5.82
C VAL A 6 32.08 -26.31 -5.47
N LEU A 7 32.57 -26.64 -4.28
CA LEU A 7 33.91 -26.27 -3.82
C LEU A 7 35.00 -26.94 -4.68
N ASN A 8 34.83 -28.22 -5.03
CA ASN A 8 35.74 -28.93 -5.94
C ASN A 8 35.73 -28.34 -7.36
N THR A 9 34.54 -28.02 -7.89
CA THR A 9 34.39 -27.39 -9.21
C THR A 9 35.03 -26.00 -9.23
N THR A 10 34.87 -25.24 -8.15
CA THR A 10 35.47 -23.92 -7.97
C THR A 10 36.99 -24.02 -7.91
N LYS A 11 37.53 -24.96 -7.14
CA LYS A 11 38.97 -25.24 -7.07
C LYS A 11 39.54 -25.58 -8.45
N ALA A 12 38.88 -26.46 -9.20
CA ALA A 12 39.30 -26.81 -10.55
C ALA A 12 39.32 -25.58 -11.47
N SER A 13 38.25 -24.76 -11.42
CA SER A 13 38.11 -23.54 -12.24
C SER A 13 39.15 -22.48 -11.90
N LEU A 14 39.46 -22.27 -10.62
CA LEU A 14 40.49 -21.32 -10.18
C LEU A 14 41.92 -21.80 -10.41
N SER A 15 42.11 -23.09 -10.71
CA SER A 15 43.45 -23.65 -10.94
C SER A 15 43.91 -23.54 -12.40
N ILE A 16 43.07 -23.05 -13.31
CA ILE A 16 43.32 -23.06 -14.77
C ILE A 16 43.00 -21.69 -15.37
N SER A 17 43.98 -21.05 -16.02
CA SER A 17 43.80 -19.81 -16.77
C SER A 17 44.53 -19.88 -18.11
N GLY A 18 43.78 -19.93 -19.21
CA GLY A 18 44.33 -20.21 -20.55
C GLY A 18 45.07 -21.56 -20.56
N ASP A 19 46.31 -21.55 -21.05
CA ASP A 19 47.18 -22.75 -21.09
C ASP A 19 47.95 -22.98 -19.77
N LYS A 20 47.74 -22.16 -18.74
CA LYS A 20 48.47 -22.23 -17.47
C LYS A 20 47.64 -22.89 -16.39
N GLN A 21 48.29 -23.79 -15.64
CA GLN A 21 47.70 -24.47 -14.49
C GLN A 21 48.54 -24.22 -13.23
N ARG A 22 47.88 -23.85 -12.13
CA ARG A 22 48.50 -23.69 -10.81
C ARG A 22 47.50 -24.05 -9.73
N THR A 23 47.88 -25.00 -8.88
CA THR A 23 47.07 -25.38 -7.71
C THR A 23 47.58 -24.63 -6.47
N ASP A 24 46.70 -23.88 -5.81
CA ASP A 24 47.00 -23.28 -4.51
C ASP A 24 47.09 -24.37 -3.42
N PRO A 25 48.21 -24.50 -2.69
CA PRO A 25 48.33 -25.48 -1.62
C PRO A 25 47.39 -25.21 -0.44
N ASP A 26 46.88 -23.98 -0.30
CA ASP A 26 46.01 -23.58 0.81
C ASP A 26 44.51 -23.81 0.52
N PHE A 27 44.12 -24.32 -0.65
CA PHE A 27 42.70 -24.54 -0.99
C PHE A 27 41.92 -25.32 0.08
N GLY A 28 42.53 -26.36 0.68
CA GLY A 28 41.87 -27.13 1.74
C GLY A 28 41.59 -26.32 3.03
N LYS A 29 42.38 -25.26 3.30
CA LYS A 29 42.14 -24.35 4.43
C LYS A 29 40.97 -23.41 4.15
N TYR A 30 40.86 -22.92 2.92
CA TYR A 30 39.73 -22.09 2.50
C TYR A 30 38.44 -22.92 2.56
N GLU A 31 38.48 -24.15 2.04
CA GLU A 31 37.36 -25.08 2.06
C GLU A 31 36.86 -25.37 3.48
N SER A 32 37.76 -25.69 4.42
CA SER A 32 37.40 -25.92 5.83
C SER A 32 36.73 -24.70 6.47
N GLY A 33 37.22 -23.48 6.20
CA GLY A 33 36.54 -22.26 6.64
C GLY A 33 35.09 -22.14 6.14
N LEU A 34 34.84 -22.58 4.90
CA LEU A 34 33.52 -22.50 4.28
C LEU A 34 32.57 -23.62 4.70
N SER A 35 33.05 -24.87 4.71
CA SER A 35 32.28 -26.04 5.10
C SER A 35 31.95 -26.01 6.59
N ASP A 36 32.94 -25.62 7.42
CA ASP A 36 32.83 -25.76 8.86
C ASP A 36 32.17 -24.53 9.47
N PHE A 37 32.36 -23.32 8.92
CA PHE A 37 31.86 -22.12 9.58
C PHE A 37 30.90 -21.30 8.72
N PHE A 38 31.31 -20.92 7.52
CA PHE A 38 30.55 -19.96 6.71
C PHE A 38 29.14 -20.46 6.35
N ASN A 39 29.01 -21.71 5.87
CA ASN A 39 27.70 -22.27 5.53
C ASN A 39 26.74 -22.30 6.73
N ARG A 40 27.24 -22.64 7.93
CA ARG A 40 26.43 -22.64 9.17
C ARG A 40 26.00 -21.22 9.54
N PHE A 41 26.93 -20.27 9.49
CA PHE A 41 26.64 -18.87 9.75
C PHE A 41 25.55 -18.30 8.84
N ILE A 42 25.56 -18.64 7.55
CA ILE A 42 24.52 -18.20 6.61
C ILE A 42 23.17 -18.84 6.93
N ALA A 43 23.14 -20.15 7.22
CA ALA A 43 21.92 -20.83 7.63
C ALA A 43 21.33 -20.22 8.91
N ASP A 44 22.17 -19.93 9.90
CA ASP A 44 21.77 -19.28 11.16
C ASP A 44 21.29 -17.85 10.94
N SER A 45 21.87 -17.13 9.97
CA SER A 45 21.47 -15.77 9.60
C SER A 45 20.13 -15.75 8.85
N ALA A 46 19.87 -16.75 8.01
CA ALA A 46 18.67 -16.82 7.17
C ALA A 46 17.37 -16.99 7.99
N VAL A 47 17.47 -17.52 9.22
CA VAL A 47 16.33 -17.68 10.13
C VAL A 47 16.10 -16.48 11.08
N GLN A 48 16.97 -15.47 11.04
CA GLN A 48 16.81 -14.26 11.86
C GLN A 48 15.77 -13.30 11.26
N PRO A 49 15.00 -12.55 12.08
CA PRO A 49 14.07 -11.53 11.61
C PRO A 49 14.75 -10.39 10.82
N ASP A 50 15.93 -9.97 11.28
CA ASP A 50 16.75 -8.92 10.64
C ASP A 50 18.08 -9.49 10.13
N SER A 51 18.05 -10.43 9.19
CA SER A 51 19.24 -11.19 8.73
C SER A 51 20.43 -10.30 8.34
N LEU A 52 20.20 -9.19 7.64
CA LEU A 52 21.27 -8.26 7.23
C LEU A 52 21.91 -7.56 8.44
N GLU A 53 21.11 -7.10 9.39
CA GLU A 53 21.58 -6.42 10.59
C GLU A 53 22.29 -7.40 11.53
N TYR A 54 21.77 -8.63 11.65
CA TYR A 54 22.45 -9.72 12.34
C TYR A 54 23.85 -9.96 11.76
N ILE A 55 23.97 -10.08 10.43
CA ILE A 55 25.26 -10.24 9.76
C ILE A 55 26.19 -9.06 10.04
N ARG A 56 25.70 -7.81 9.94
CA ARG A 56 26.50 -6.61 10.26
C ARG A 56 27.04 -6.67 11.68
N ARG A 57 26.21 -6.98 12.67
CA ARG A 57 26.62 -7.02 14.09
C ARG A 57 27.64 -8.12 14.35
N GLN A 58 27.41 -9.32 13.82
CA GLN A 58 28.33 -10.44 14.01
C GLN A 58 29.69 -10.18 13.37
N ILE A 59 29.71 -9.59 12.16
CA ILE A 59 30.96 -9.25 11.47
C ILE A 59 31.64 -8.03 12.09
N ALA A 60 30.90 -7.02 12.55
CA ALA A 60 31.47 -5.87 13.25
C ALA A 60 32.10 -6.29 14.58
N GLY A 61 31.48 -7.21 15.31
CA GLY A 61 32.04 -7.84 16.49
C GLY A 61 33.25 -8.72 16.19
N ASP A 62 33.99 -9.08 17.24
CA ASP A 62 35.18 -9.94 17.10
C ASP A 62 34.83 -11.43 16.94
N GLY A 63 33.60 -11.84 17.30
CA GLY A 63 33.17 -13.23 17.32
C GLY A 63 33.18 -13.92 15.95
N PHE A 64 32.60 -13.30 14.92
CA PHE A 64 32.61 -13.85 13.56
C PHE A 64 34.03 -13.86 12.98
N SER A 65 34.73 -12.71 13.02
CA SER A 65 36.05 -12.59 12.40
C SER A 65 37.06 -13.55 13.04
N ALA A 66 37.09 -13.65 14.38
CA ALA A 66 38.00 -14.58 15.05
C ALA A 66 37.66 -16.05 14.74
N SER A 67 36.37 -16.39 14.67
CA SER A 67 35.93 -17.77 14.41
C SER A 67 36.14 -18.19 12.96
N PHE A 68 35.84 -17.30 12.00
CA PHE A 68 36.05 -17.57 10.58
C PHE A 68 37.53 -17.57 10.22
N ASP A 69 38.32 -16.66 10.79
CA ASP A 69 39.77 -16.64 10.59
C ASP A 69 40.42 -17.88 11.20
N LYS A 70 39.99 -18.32 12.40
CA LYS A 70 40.45 -19.59 13.00
C LYS A 70 40.06 -20.81 12.15
N ALA A 71 38.81 -20.89 11.69
CA ALA A 71 38.34 -21.99 10.84
C ALA A 71 39.08 -22.03 9.49
N SER A 72 39.49 -20.87 8.97
CA SER A 72 40.27 -20.76 7.73
C SER A 72 41.80 -20.78 7.93
N SER A 73 42.30 -21.12 9.12
CA SER A 73 43.74 -21.11 9.43
C SER A 73 44.43 -19.75 9.20
N ASN A 74 43.80 -18.69 9.67
CA ASN A 74 44.20 -17.28 9.53
C ASN A 74 44.24 -16.80 8.07
N LYS A 75 43.30 -17.26 7.25
CA LYS A 75 43.19 -16.92 5.82
C LYS A 75 41.82 -16.35 5.48
N MET A 76 41.21 -15.58 6.39
CA MET A 76 39.86 -15.03 6.21
C MET A 76 39.68 -14.34 4.85
N THR A 77 40.58 -13.43 4.47
CA THR A 77 40.46 -12.68 3.20
C THR A 77 40.41 -13.60 1.97
N TRP A 78 41.33 -14.56 1.88
CA TRP A 78 41.39 -15.50 0.76
C TRP A 78 40.23 -16.49 0.79
N SER A 79 39.73 -16.83 1.98
CA SER A 79 38.54 -17.65 2.14
C SER A 79 37.28 -16.90 1.70
N SER A 80 37.18 -15.60 1.95
CA SER A 80 36.09 -14.75 1.44
C SER A 80 36.12 -14.62 -0.09
N ILE A 81 37.31 -14.48 -0.69
CA ILE A 81 37.44 -14.45 -2.16
C ILE A 81 37.13 -15.84 -2.76
N PHE A 82 37.57 -16.93 -2.11
CA PHE A 82 37.22 -18.29 -2.52
C PHE A 82 35.71 -18.54 -2.39
N ALA A 83 35.07 -18.02 -1.34
CA ALA A 83 33.61 -18.07 -1.17
C ALA A 83 32.87 -17.32 -2.30
N LEU A 84 33.39 -16.16 -2.73
CA LEU A 84 32.83 -15.41 -3.86
C LEU A 84 32.88 -16.25 -5.14
N ALA A 85 34.02 -16.89 -5.41
CA ALA A 85 34.16 -17.79 -6.56
C ALA A 85 33.23 -19.01 -6.45
N ALA A 86 33.06 -19.56 -5.26
CA ALA A 86 32.17 -20.70 -5.02
C ALA A 86 30.70 -20.33 -5.22
N LEU A 87 30.27 -19.17 -4.73
CA LEU A 87 28.93 -18.63 -4.99
C LEU A 87 28.70 -18.36 -6.48
N ALA A 88 29.66 -17.74 -7.15
CA ALA A 88 29.57 -17.47 -8.58
C ALA A 88 29.48 -18.78 -9.40
N THR A 89 30.23 -19.81 -9.01
CA THR A 89 30.17 -21.15 -9.62
C THR A 89 28.81 -21.81 -9.39
N MET A 90 28.32 -21.77 -8.15
CA MET A 90 27.00 -22.29 -7.79
C MET A 90 25.90 -21.63 -8.63
N ARG A 91 25.84 -20.29 -8.64
CA ARG A 91 24.84 -19.51 -9.39
C ARG A 91 24.95 -19.74 -10.89
N LYS A 92 26.17 -19.78 -11.45
CA LYS A 92 26.37 -20.07 -12.87
C LYS A 92 25.78 -21.45 -13.26
N ASN A 93 25.94 -22.45 -12.39
CA ASN A 93 25.47 -23.81 -12.65
C ASN A 93 23.95 -23.95 -12.51
N THR A 94 23.29 -23.08 -11.74
CA THR A 94 21.83 -23.10 -11.54
C THR A 94 21.07 -22.28 -12.58
N LEU A 95 21.74 -21.30 -13.21
CA LEU A 95 21.12 -20.43 -14.21
C LEU A 95 20.93 -21.10 -15.59
N PRO A 96 19.84 -20.77 -16.31
CA PRO A 96 19.68 -21.13 -17.72
C PRO A 96 20.84 -20.64 -18.60
N LEU A 97 21.13 -21.36 -19.69
CA LEU A 97 22.22 -21.03 -20.63
C LEU A 97 22.13 -19.61 -21.22
N HIS A 98 20.93 -19.05 -21.34
CA HIS A 98 20.69 -17.72 -21.90
C HIS A 98 20.52 -16.61 -20.84
N SER A 99 20.77 -16.91 -19.55
CA SER A 99 20.63 -15.90 -18.49
C SER A 99 21.64 -14.76 -18.69
N PRO A 100 21.22 -13.48 -18.59
CA PRO A 100 22.11 -12.32 -18.71
C PRO A 100 23.18 -12.29 -17.60
N GLU A 101 22.90 -12.86 -16.42
CA GLU A 101 23.86 -12.97 -15.32
C GLU A 101 25.08 -13.85 -15.67
N ARG A 102 24.86 -14.85 -16.52
CA ARG A 102 25.83 -15.93 -16.78
C ARG A 102 27.13 -15.40 -17.38
N THR A 103 27.04 -14.40 -18.26
CA THR A 103 28.19 -13.72 -18.87
C THR A 103 29.07 -13.00 -17.84
N PHE A 104 28.45 -12.33 -16.87
CA PHE A 104 29.16 -11.58 -15.83
C PHE A 104 29.80 -12.53 -14.81
N LEU A 105 29.10 -13.60 -14.45
CA LEU A 105 29.62 -14.69 -13.62
C LEU A 105 30.83 -15.38 -14.26
N GLU A 106 30.77 -15.65 -15.56
CA GLU A 106 31.90 -16.21 -16.31
C GLU A 106 33.10 -15.27 -16.34
N THR A 107 32.86 -13.98 -16.58
CA THR A 107 33.90 -12.96 -16.55
C THR A 107 34.55 -12.85 -15.17
N LEU A 108 33.75 -12.88 -14.11
CA LEU A 108 34.22 -12.86 -12.73
C LEU A 108 35.09 -14.09 -12.42
N LEU A 109 34.60 -15.29 -12.72
CA LEU A 109 35.32 -16.55 -12.48
C LEU A 109 36.62 -16.63 -13.27
N ASN A 110 36.62 -16.23 -14.54
CA ASN A 110 37.82 -16.19 -15.37
C ASN A 110 38.86 -15.20 -14.83
N THR A 111 38.41 -14.04 -14.36
CA THR A 111 39.29 -13.02 -13.78
C THR A 111 39.88 -13.46 -12.45
N LEU A 112 39.07 -14.09 -11.58
CA LEU A 112 39.54 -14.67 -10.32
C LEU A 112 40.54 -15.81 -10.58
N SER A 113 40.28 -16.67 -11.57
CA SER A 113 41.21 -17.73 -11.96
C SER A 113 42.55 -17.17 -12.45
N ASN A 114 42.54 -16.15 -13.31
CA ASN A 114 43.76 -15.46 -13.74
C ASN A 114 44.54 -14.91 -12.53
N GLY A 115 43.83 -14.26 -11.58
CA GLY A 115 44.44 -13.80 -10.34
C GLY A 115 45.08 -14.91 -9.51
N TRP A 116 44.46 -16.08 -9.41
CA TRP A 116 45.01 -17.24 -8.68
C TRP A 116 46.24 -17.84 -9.36
N VAL A 117 46.16 -18.03 -10.69
CA VAL A 117 47.23 -18.67 -11.47
C VAL A 117 48.42 -17.73 -11.63
N GLU A 118 48.17 -16.51 -12.10
CA GLU A 118 49.21 -15.54 -12.46
C GLU A 118 49.52 -14.51 -11.38
N GLY A 119 48.82 -14.57 -10.25
CA GLY A 119 48.97 -13.64 -9.13
C GLY A 119 48.15 -12.36 -9.29
N PHE A 120 47.58 -11.88 -8.17
CA PHE A 120 46.79 -10.64 -8.08
C PHE A 120 47.64 -9.36 -8.04
N THR A 121 48.96 -9.48 -7.89
CA THR A 121 49.87 -8.33 -7.81
C THR A 121 51.05 -8.44 -8.79
N ARG A 122 51.55 -7.30 -9.24
CA ARG A 122 52.79 -7.15 -10.02
C ARG A 122 53.66 -6.12 -9.30
N PHE A 123 54.89 -6.49 -8.90
CA PHE A 123 55.78 -5.63 -8.10
C PHE A 123 55.10 -5.04 -6.85
N MET A 124 54.38 -5.87 -6.10
CA MET A 124 53.59 -5.51 -4.91
C MET A 124 52.43 -4.53 -5.13
N ARG A 125 52.13 -4.13 -6.37
CA ARG A 125 50.92 -3.36 -6.70
C ARG A 125 49.83 -4.29 -7.25
N PRO A 126 48.55 -4.08 -6.90
CA PRO A 126 47.45 -4.82 -7.52
C PRO A 126 47.49 -4.66 -9.05
N LYS A 127 47.24 -5.74 -9.78
CA LYS A 127 47.00 -5.68 -11.23
C LYS A 127 45.69 -4.92 -11.47
N GLN A 128 45.78 -3.69 -11.98
CA GLN A 128 44.64 -2.79 -12.12
C GLN A 128 43.56 -3.35 -13.07
N ASP A 129 43.99 -4.00 -14.15
CA ASP A 129 43.14 -4.71 -15.09
C ASP A 129 42.33 -5.83 -14.42
N LEU A 130 42.96 -6.65 -13.56
CA LEU A 130 42.22 -7.66 -12.79
C LEU A 130 41.23 -7.03 -11.81
N LEU A 131 41.65 -5.97 -11.12
CA LEU A 131 40.82 -5.28 -10.15
C LEU A 131 39.58 -4.66 -10.81
N GLU A 132 39.74 -3.94 -11.91
CA GLU A 132 38.62 -3.32 -12.64
C GLU A 132 37.67 -4.36 -13.24
N ASN A 133 38.20 -5.48 -13.75
CA ASN A 133 37.36 -6.59 -14.23
C ASN A 133 36.57 -7.25 -13.11
N ILE A 134 37.15 -7.44 -11.91
CA ILE A 134 36.43 -7.93 -10.73
C ILE A 134 35.33 -6.95 -10.32
N LYS A 135 35.65 -5.65 -10.24
CA LYS A 135 34.67 -4.61 -9.91
C LYS A 135 33.49 -4.60 -10.87
N SER A 136 33.78 -4.54 -12.16
CA SER A 136 32.77 -4.43 -13.22
C SER A 136 31.89 -5.68 -13.26
N SER A 137 32.48 -6.87 -13.27
CA SER A 137 31.71 -8.12 -13.33
C SER A 137 30.88 -8.38 -12.07
N LEU A 138 31.39 -8.04 -10.88
CA LEU A 138 30.62 -8.17 -9.64
C LEU A 138 29.45 -7.18 -9.59
N ASN A 139 29.67 -5.91 -9.96
CA ASN A 139 28.61 -4.91 -10.00
C ASN A 139 27.51 -5.32 -10.98
N GLN A 140 27.90 -5.71 -12.20
CA GLN A 140 26.93 -6.12 -13.22
C GLN A 140 26.19 -7.40 -12.83
N TRP A 141 26.86 -8.34 -12.16
CA TRP A 141 26.18 -9.50 -11.61
C TRP A 141 25.15 -9.11 -10.55
N ILE A 142 25.50 -8.25 -9.57
CA ILE A 142 24.57 -7.80 -8.54
C ILE A 142 23.39 -7.04 -9.17
N GLU A 143 23.65 -6.14 -10.13
CA GLU A 143 22.63 -5.36 -10.83
C GLU A 143 21.66 -6.26 -11.59
N GLN A 144 22.17 -7.23 -12.34
CA GLN A 144 21.39 -8.18 -13.13
C GLN A 144 20.87 -9.37 -12.33
N TYR A 145 21.16 -9.44 -11.02
CA TYR A 145 20.72 -10.53 -10.16
C TYR A 145 19.19 -10.61 -10.17
N ASP A 146 18.67 -11.69 -10.74
CA ASP A 146 17.24 -11.94 -10.81
C ASP A 146 16.78 -12.65 -9.53
N VAL A 147 15.92 -11.94 -8.80
CA VAL A 147 15.30 -12.43 -7.56
C VAL A 147 14.09 -13.34 -7.82
N GLU A 148 13.61 -13.43 -9.07
CA GLU A 148 12.39 -14.15 -9.49
C GLU A 148 12.67 -15.53 -10.09
N LEU A 149 13.88 -15.77 -10.60
CA LEU A 149 14.21 -16.97 -11.38
C LEU A 149 14.41 -18.26 -10.56
N GLU A 150 14.41 -18.24 -9.21
CA GLU A 150 14.89 -19.38 -8.41
C GLU A 150 14.10 -19.71 -7.13
N ASN A 151 14.44 -20.89 -6.57
CA ASN A 151 14.06 -21.34 -5.23
C ASN A 151 14.29 -20.22 -4.19
N PRO A 152 13.24 -19.76 -3.48
CA PRO A 152 13.36 -18.63 -2.55
C PRO A 152 14.42 -18.84 -1.46
N THR A 153 14.60 -20.07 -0.98
CA THR A 153 15.65 -20.40 0.00
C THR A 153 17.04 -20.17 -0.59
N GLN A 154 17.28 -20.61 -1.83
CA GLN A 154 18.56 -20.44 -2.51
C GLN A 154 18.85 -18.97 -2.83
N THR A 155 17.85 -18.21 -3.26
CA THR A 155 17.97 -16.76 -3.49
C THR A 155 18.34 -16.05 -2.19
N LYS A 156 17.65 -16.36 -1.09
CA LYS A 156 17.92 -15.79 0.24
C LYS A 156 19.35 -16.10 0.70
N GLU A 157 19.75 -17.37 0.67
CA GLU A 157 21.09 -17.80 1.08
C GLU A 157 22.19 -17.15 0.23
N THR A 158 21.99 -17.02 -1.09
CA THR A 158 22.96 -16.42 -2.02
C THR A 158 23.18 -14.94 -1.73
N LEU A 159 22.09 -14.16 -1.56
CA LEU A 159 22.17 -12.74 -1.25
C LEU A 159 22.79 -12.48 0.13
N LEU A 160 22.40 -13.27 1.15
CA LEU A 160 23.01 -13.17 2.49
C LEU A 160 24.50 -13.52 2.46
N SER A 161 24.90 -14.47 1.63
CA SER A 161 26.30 -14.87 1.50
C SER A 161 27.14 -13.84 0.79
N LEU A 162 26.64 -13.28 -0.32
CA LEU A 162 27.27 -12.13 -0.98
C LEU A 162 27.44 -10.98 -0.01
N TYR A 163 26.40 -10.68 0.76
CA TYR A 163 26.41 -9.63 1.75
C TYR A 163 27.45 -9.87 2.86
N ALA A 164 27.51 -11.07 3.42
CA ALA A 164 28.49 -11.46 4.44
C ALA A 164 29.94 -11.40 3.92
N ILE A 165 30.18 -11.84 2.68
CA ILE A 165 31.50 -11.76 2.03
C ILE A 165 31.93 -10.31 1.87
N VAL A 166 31.05 -9.46 1.35
CA VAL A 166 31.35 -8.04 1.14
C VAL A 166 31.59 -7.33 2.48
N CYS A 167 30.81 -7.62 3.52
CA CYS A 167 31.04 -7.10 4.87
C CYS A 167 32.37 -7.58 5.47
N SER A 168 32.75 -8.84 5.25
CA SER A 168 34.05 -9.38 5.67
C SER A 168 35.20 -8.66 4.97
N LEU A 169 35.11 -8.49 3.65
CA LEU A 169 36.10 -7.76 2.86
C LEU A 169 36.19 -6.29 3.28
N GLU A 170 35.05 -5.64 3.51
CA GLU A 170 34.96 -4.26 4.01
C GLU A 170 35.74 -4.10 5.33
N LYS A 171 35.51 -5.00 6.29
CA LYS A 171 36.23 -5.00 7.57
C LYS A 171 37.73 -5.12 7.37
N THR A 172 38.18 -6.10 6.57
CA THR A 172 39.60 -6.28 6.28
C THR A 172 40.23 -5.06 5.60
N MET A 173 39.54 -4.45 4.64
CA MET A 173 40.02 -3.28 3.92
C MET A 173 40.08 -2.04 4.82
N ASN A 174 39.11 -1.86 5.71
CA ASN A 174 39.09 -0.75 6.67
C ASN A 174 40.22 -0.86 7.70
N SER A 175 40.62 -2.09 8.08
CA SER A 175 41.77 -2.31 8.94
C SER A 175 43.13 -2.09 8.25
N ASN A 176 43.18 -2.10 6.91
CA ASN A 176 44.42 -1.97 6.15
C ASN A 176 44.62 -0.55 5.59
N ARG A 177 45.61 0.17 6.11
CA ARG A 177 45.93 1.56 5.72
C ARG A 177 46.43 1.70 4.27
N PHE A 178 46.86 0.61 3.64
CA PHE A 178 47.41 0.62 2.27
C PHE A 178 46.36 0.40 1.18
N VAL A 179 45.09 0.20 1.56
CA VAL A 179 43.98 0.08 0.62
C VAL A 179 43.46 1.47 0.22
N SER A 180 43.34 1.72 -1.08
CA SER A 180 42.81 2.99 -1.62
C SER A 180 41.36 3.23 -1.22
N GLU A 181 40.99 4.50 -0.99
CA GLU A 181 39.60 4.86 -0.68
C GLU A 181 38.62 4.50 -1.80
N ASP A 182 39.05 4.55 -3.07
CA ASP A 182 38.22 4.12 -4.20
C ASP A 182 37.78 2.65 -4.09
N LEU A 183 38.65 1.79 -3.55
CA LEU A 183 38.32 0.38 -3.36
C LEU A 183 37.40 0.17 -2.16
N LYS A 184 37.60 0.93 -1.08
CA LYS A 184 36.69 0.92 0.08
C LYS A 184 35.31 1.45 -0.27
N SER A 185 35.24 2.51 -1.09
CA SER A 185 33.98 3.04 -1.61
C SER A 185 33.27 1.99 -2.46
N TRP A 186 33.97 1.37 -3.40
CA TRP A 186 33.38 0.30 -4.22
C TRP A 186 32.81 -0.85 -3.40
N VAL A 187 33.50 -1.31 -2.35
CA VAL A 187 32.96 -2.36 -1.46
C VAL A 187 31.70 -1.90 -0.73
N ARG A 188 31.64 -0.63 -0.27
CA ARG A 188 30.42 -0.05 0.31
C ARG A 188 29.27 0.01 -0.70
N ASP A 189 29.56 0.39 -1.94
CA ASP A 189 28.55 0.46 -3.00
C ASP A 189 27.99 -0.93 -3.33
N CYS A 190 28.85 -1.94 -3.45
CA CYS A 190 28.44 -3.35 -3.62
C CYS A 190 27.52 -3.79 -2.48
N LYS A 191 27.90 -3.45 -1.24
CA LYS A 191 27.13 -3.79 -0.05
C LYS A 191 25.72 -3.19 -0.13
N THR A 192 25.60 -1.90 -0.42
CA THR A 192 24.31 -1.21 -0.55
C THR A 192 23.46 -1.79 -1.68
N GLN A 193 24.06 -2.15 -2.82
CA GLN A 193 23.33 -2.79 -3.92
C GLN A 193 22.78 -4.18 -3.55
N ILE A 194 23.57 -4.99 -2.83
CA ILE A 194 23.12 -6.30 -2.33
C ILE A 194 21.99 -6.13 -1.31
N GLU A 195 22.09 -5.14 -0.40
CA GLU A 195 21.01 -4.84 0.55
C GLU A 195 19.71 -4.47 -0.17
N ALA A 196 19.79 -3.63 -1.21
CA ALA A 196 18.62 -3.26 -2.01
C ALA A 196 17.97 -4.49 -2.69
N LYS A 197 18.78 -5.39 -3.26
CA LYS A 197 18.31 -6.65 -3.85
C LYS A 197 17.67 -7.58 -2.82
N TYR A 198 18.28 -7.71 -1.64
CA TYR A 198 17.74 -8.52 -0.54
C TYR A 198 16.41 -7.96 -0.02
N ASN A 199 16.32 -6.65 0.20
CA ASN A 199 15.08 -6.01 0.65
C ASN A 199 13.96 -6.15 -0.39
N THR A 200 14.30 -6.05 -1.69
CA THR A 200 13.35 -6.31 -2.78
C THR A 200 12.85 -7.75 -2.76
N PHE A 201 13.75 -8.72 -2.54
CA PHE A 201 13.39 -10.13 -2.40
C PHE A 201 12.49 -10.40 -1.18
N GLU A 202 12.84 -9.90 0.01
CA GLU A 202 12.03 -10.07 1.23
C GLU A 202 10.65 -9.40 1.12
N ALA A 203 10.57 -8.21 0.51
CA ALA A 203 9.29 -7.54 0.23
C ALA A 203 8.40 -8.40 -0.67
N LYS A 204 8.97 -8.99 -1.73
CA LYS A 204 8.25 -9.91 -2.64
C LYS A 204 7.84 -11.21 -1.96
N GLN A 205 8.72 -11.82 -1.16
CA GLN A 205 8.40 -13.03 -0.39
C GLN A 205 7.33 -12.77 0.67
N SER A 206 7.36 -11.64 1.36
CA SER A 206 6.30 -11.22 2.28
C SER A 206 4.96 -11.08 1.55
N LEU A 207 4.98 -10.50 0.34
CA LEU A 207 3.79 -10.34 -0.50
C LEU A 207 3.27 -11.69 -1.03
N GLN A 208 4.16 -12.59 -1.46
CA GLN A 208 3.81 -13.96 -1.90
C GLN A 208 3.34 -14.85 -0.75
N ALA A 209 4.00 -14.83 0.40
CA ALA A 209 3.56 -15.57 1.60
C ALA A 209 2.22 -15.03 2.13
N SER A 210 2.01 -13.72 2.03
CA SER A 210 0.72 -13.07 2.26
C SER A 210 -0.34 -13.58 1.29
N HIS A 211 -0.03 -13.69 -0.01
CA HIS A 211 -0.92 -14.24 -1.03
C HIS A 211 -1.21 -15.74 -0.85
N VAL A 212 -0.22 -16.57 -0.52
CA VAL A 212 -0.36 -18.02 -0.35
C VAL A 212 -1.08 -18.36 0.96
N LEU A 213 -0.80 -17.65 2.06
CA LEU A 213 -1.61 -17.76 3.28
C LEU A 213 -3.06 -17.32 3.01
N MET A 214 -3.24 -16.29 2.19
CA MET A 214 -4.56 -15.81 1.81
C MET A 214 -5.30 -16.79 0.89
N GLU A 215 -4.65 -17.43 -0.09
CA GLU A 215 -5.21 -18.49 -0.93
C GLU A 215 -5.50 -19.78 -0.13
N ALA A 216 -4.62 -20.14 0.81
CA ALA A 216 -4.85 -21.28 1.71
C ALA A 216 -5.97 -21.00 2.73
N GLN A 217 -6.14 -19.74 3.16
CA GLN A 217 -7.23 -19.31 4.05
C GLN A 217 -8.55 -19.05 3.30
N LEU A 218 -8.50 -18.73 2.00
CA LEU A 218 -9.67 -18.65 1.10
C LEU A 218 -10.17 -20.05 0.70
N ASN A 219 -9.27 -21.03 0.55
CA ASN A 219 -9.64 -22.43 0.31
C ASN A 219 -10.16 -23.15 1.57
N SER A 220 -9.98 -22.58 2.76
CA SER A 220 -10.71 -22.99 3.97
C SER A 220 -12.02 -22.21 4.07
N ASN A 221 -13.12 -22.88 3.67
CA ASN A 221 -14.54 -22.50 3.62
C ASN A 221 -15.19 -21.63 4.76
N SER A 222 -14.53 -20.64 5.37
CA SER A 222 -15.15 -19.89 6.48
C SER A 222 -14.69 -18.44 6.71
N MET A 223 -14.04 -17.77 5.76
CA MET A 223 -13.81 -16.33 5.86
C MET A 223 -14.76 -15.61 4.90
N SER A 224 -15.66 -14.76 5.43
CA SER A 224 -16.46 -13.86 4.59
C SER A 224 -15.52 -12.92 3.82
N LEU A 225 -15.85 -12.52 2.59
CA LEU A 225 -15.04 -11.59 1.80
C LEU A 225 -14.77 -10.27 2.56
N PHE A 226 -15.69 -9.87 3.44
CA PHE A 226 -15.50 -8.78 4.41
C PHE A 226 -14.33 -9.02 5.39
N THR A 227 -14.10 -10.25 5.83
CA THR A 227 -12.97 -10.55 6.72
C THR A 227 -11.64 -10.58 5.95
N ALA A 228 -11.67 -10.91 4.65
CA ALA A 228 -10.51 -10.77 3.77
C ALA A 228 -10.19 -9.29 3.49
N LEU A 229 -11.21 -8.46 3.23
CA LEU A 229 -11.08 -7.00 3.13
C LEU A 229 -10.51 -6.42 4.44
N ARG A 230 -11.03 -6.84 5.60
CA ARG A 230 -10.54 -6.44 6.94
C ARG A 230 -9.05 -6.71 7.13
N GLN A 231 -8.59 -7.89 6.75
CA GLN A 231 -7.17 -8.24 6.88
C GLN A 231 -6.29 -7.46 5.89
N ALA A 232 -6.77 -7.21 4.67
CA ALA A 232 -6.06 -6.37 3.71
C ALA A 232 -5.95 -4.93 4.22
N THR A 233 -7.06 -4.36 4.71
CA THR A 233 -7.13 -3.04 5.34
C THR A 233 -6.16 -2.93 6.52
N ALA A 234 -6.16 -3.88 7.45
CA ALA A 234 -5.26 -3.87 8.61
C ALA A 234 -3.77 -3.99 8.23
N ARG A 235 -3.45 -4.78 7.19
CA ARG A 235 -2.07 -4.90 6.68
C ARG A 235 -1.60 -3.60 6.06
N GLU A 236 -2.43 -2.97 5.23
CA GLU A 236 -2.10 -1.67 4.64
C GLU A 236 -2.03 -0.57 5.71
N LYS A 237 -2.93 -0.57 6.70
CA LYS A 237 -2.85 0.30 7.89
C LYS A 237 -1.49 0.20 8.57
N ASN A 238 -1.01 -1.02 8.84
CA ASN A 238 0.28 -1.21 9.50
C ASN A 238 1.46 -0.77 8.65
N LYS A 239 1.45 -1.05 7.33
CA LYS A 239 2.47 -0.54 6.41
C LYS A 239 2.50 0.99 6.41
N LEU A 240 1.33 1.61 6.41
CA LEU A 240 1.17 3.06 6.38
C LEU A 240 1.52 3.73 7.71
N ILE A 241 1.21 3.10 8.85
CA ILE A 241 1.65 3.54 10.18
C ILE A 241 3.18 3.45 10.30
N THR A 242 3.77 2.34 9.89
CA THR A 242 5.24 2.21 9.86
C THR A 242 5.87 3.26 8.93
N TYR A 243 5.19 3.61 7.85
CA TYR A 243 5.61 4.69 6.95
C TYR A 243 5.47 6.08 7.59
N LEU A 244 4.39 6.34 8.34
CA LEU A 244 4.19 7.57 9.12
C LEU A 244 5.24 7.76 10.19
N GLU A 245 5.50 6.73 11.00
CA GLU A 245 6.50 6.78 12.06
C GLU A 245 7.87 7.13 11.46
N ARG A 246 8.18 6.58 10.28
CA ARG A 246 9.40 6.93 9.53
C ARG A 246 9.40 8.36 9.02
N LEU A 247 8.26 8.88 8.54
CA LEU A 247 8.12 10.28 8.13
C LEU A 247 8.19 11.28 9.29
N GLU A 248 7.68 10.91 10.46
CA GLU A 248 7.77 11.73 11.67
C GLU A 248 9.20 11.80 12.20
N THR A 249 9.99 10.74 12.02
CA THR A 249 11.42 10.74 12.39
C THR A 249 12.32 11.49 11.40
N LEU A 250 11.79 11.95 10.27
CA LEU A 250 12.56 12.65 9.25
C LEU A 250 12.82 14.10 9.66
N ASP A 251 14.09 14.49 9.72
CA ASP A 251 14.48 15.88 9.92
C ASP A 251 14.29 16.67 8.61
N ILE A 252 13.07 17.20 8.44
CA ILE A 252 12.64 17.96 7.26
C ILE A 252 13.52 19.20 7.05
N GLU A 253 13.95 19.83 8.14
CA GLU A 253 14.79 21.03 8.08
C GLU A 253 16.20 20.68 7.58
N GLN A 254 16.76 19.54 8.02
CA GLN A 254 18.01 19.02 7.47
C GLN A 254 17.87 18.69 5.97
N ALA A 255 16.79 18.02 5.57
CA ALA A 255 16.54 17.72 4.16
C ALA A 255 16.46 18.99 3.31
N LYS A 256 15.74 20.02 3.77
CA LYS A 256 15.66 21.29 3.05
C LYS A 256 17.04 21.96 2.89
N ARG A 257 17.86 21.99 3.94
CA ARG A 257 19.22 22.55 3.89
C ARG A 257 20.15 21.78 2.95
N LEU A 258 20.06 20.45 2.89
CA LEU A 258 20.83 19.62 1.95
C LEU A 258 20.41 19.87 0.49
N GLN A 259 19.12 20.15 0.26
CA GLN A 259 18.61 20.51 -1.06
C GLN A 259 19.12 21.90 -1.50
N ASP A 260 19.04 22.89 -0.62
CA ASP A 260 19.56 24.25 -0.87
C ASP A 260 21.06 24.20 -1.19
N LEU A 261 21.82 23.39 -0.45
CA LEU A 261 23.23 23.14 -0.73
C LEU A 261 23.46 22.56 -2.13
N ASN A 262 22.66 21.57 -2.55
CA ASN A 262 22.80 20.97 -3.87
C ASN A 262 22.54 22.01 -5.00
N GLN A 263 21.58 22.91 -4.79
CA GLN A 263 21.30 24.01 -5.73
C GLN A 263 22.43 25.03 -5.79
N ILE A 264 23.02 25.37 -4.64
CA ILE A 264 24.22 26.22 -4.56
C ILE A 264 25.38 25.58 -5.33
N LEU A 265 25.59 24.26 -5.18
CA LEU A 265 26.66 23.54 -5.88
C LEU A 265 26.41 23.41 -7.39
N ALA A 266 25.15 23.29 -7.82
CA ALA A 266 24.78 23.19 -9.24
C ALA A 266 24.95 24.52 -10.00
N THR A 267 24.73 25.66 -9.32
CA THR A 267 24.92 27.00 -9.89
C THR A 267 26.38 27.48 -9.82
N SER A 268 27.21 26.80 -9.03
CA SER A 268 28.63 27.08 -8.88
C SER A 268 29.42 26.55 -10.09
N ASN A 269 29.68 27.40 -11.10
CA ASN A 269 30.50 27.10 -12.29
C ASN A 269 32.00 26.88 -11.95
N ARG A 270 32.33 25.90 -11.09
CA ARG A 270 33.66 25.57 -10.54
C ARG A 270 34.26 26.56 -9.54
N SER A 271 33.60 27.70 -9.30
CA SER A 271 33.95 28.66 -8.26
C SER A 271 33.26 28.32 -6.94
N PHE A 272 34.01 28.28 -5.84
CA PHE A 272 33.48 28.10 -4.49
C PHE A 272 32.79 29.37 -3.92
N ALA A 273 32.73 30.46 -4.67
CA ALA A 273 32.25 31.75 -4.17
C ALA A 273 30.81 31.71 -3.62
N SER A 274 29.87 31.11 -4.37
CA SER A 274 28.47 31.00 -3.94
C SER A 274 28.31 30.07 -2.73
N PHE A 275 29.14 29.03 -2.64
CA PHE A 275 29.20 28.16 -1.46
C PHE A 275 29.69 28.92 -0.22
N TRP A 276 30.82 29.63 -0.30
CA TRP A 276 31.36 30.38 0.84
C TRP A 276 30.48 31.56 1.25
N GLN A 277 29.76 32.16 0.31
CA GLN A 277 28.77 33.18 0.63
C GLN A 277 27.57 32.60 1.41
N ALA A 278 27.15 31.37 1.11
CA ALA A 278 26.06 30.71 1.82
C ALA A 278 26.47 30.27 3.24
N TYR A 279 27.72 29.85 3.42
CA TYR A 279 28.28 29.35 4.67
C TYR A 279 29.35 30.28 5.26
N ASP A 280 29.02 31.57 5.37
CA ASP A 280 29.91 32.68 5.74
C ASP A 280 30.22 32.82 7.24
N THR A 281 29.58 32.00 8.08
CA THR A 281 29.73 32.04 9.54
C THR A 281 30.03 30.65 10.10
N GLU A 282 30.72 30.61 11.24
CA GLU A 282 31.12 29.35 11.88
C GLU A 282 29.90 28.53 12.32
N ALA A 283 28.81 29.19 12.72
CA ALA A 283 27.55 28.52 13.05
C ALA A 283 26.92 27.84 11.82
N LYS A 284 26.83 28.54 10.68
CA LYS A 284 26.28 27.97 9.44
C LYS A 284 27.16 26.84 8.90
N PHE A 285 28.49 27.01 8.95
CA PHE A 285 29.42 25.97 8.50
C PHE A 285 29.44 24.77 9.47
N GLY A 286 29.28 25.01 10.77
CA GLY A 286 29.04 23.97 11.77
C GLY A 286 27.80 23.15 11.45
N GLN A 287 26.67 23.82 11.23
CA GLN A 287 25.41 23.19 10.83
C GLN A 287 25.55 22.38 9.55
N LEU A 288 26.28 22.88 8.55
CA LEU A 288 26.59 22.13 7.32
C LEU A 288 27.33 20.82 7.62
N MET A 289 28.34 20.86 8.49
CA MET A 289 29.09 19.66 8.88
C MET A 289 28.26 18.68 9.72
N ASP A 290 27.28 19.17 10.48
CA ASP A 290 26.25 18.36 11.15
C ASP A 290 25.33 17.70 10.12
N ASP A 291 24.78 18.49 9.19
CA ASP A 291 23.86 18.02 8.14
C ASP A 291 24.52 16.96 7.24
N LEU A 292 25.82 17.11 6.95
CA LEU A 292 26.64 16.18 6.18
C LEU A 292 27.15 14.97 6.99
N SER A 293 26.80 14.86 8.29
CA SER A 293 27.23 13.78 9.18
C SER A 293 28.75 13.51 9.14
N LEU A 294 29.56 14.58 9.06
CA LEU A 294 31.02 14.45 8.98
C LEU A 294 31.61 13.91 10.29
N SER A 295 32.60 13.02 10.20
CA SER A 295 33.36 12.54 11.36
C SER A 295 34.20 13.66 12.00
N ASP A 296 34.59 13.51 13.27
CA ASP A 296 35.42 14.50 13.97
C ASP A 296 36.72 14.83 13.24
N LYS A 297 37.28 13.83 12.57
CA LYS A 297 38.47 14.02 11.73
C LYS A 297 38.18 14.88 10.51
N GLU A 298 37.12 14.56 9.76
CA GLU A 298 36.71 15.35 8.59
C GLU A 298 36.31 16.77 8.98
N ARG A 299 35.66 16.95 10.13
CA ARG A 299 35.34 18.25 10.70
C ARG A 299 36.57 19.10 10.98
N ALA A 300 37.60 18.50 11.60
CA ALA A 300 38.86 19.18 11.83
C ALA A 300 39.53 19.60 10.52
N GLU A 301 39.53 18.72 9.51
CA GLU A 301 40.08 19.01 8.19
C GLU A 301 39.30 20.13 7.46
N TRP A 302 37.96 20.09 7.48
CA TRP A 302 37.09 21.07 6.82
C TRP A 302 37.14 22.45 7.50
N ARG A 303 37.31 22.49 8.83
CA ARG A 303 37.51 23.74 9.57
C ARG A 303 38.77 24.48 9.15
N GLU A 304 39.84 23.77 8.77
CA GLU A 304 41.04 24.44 8.24
C GLU A 304 40.79 25.09 6.88
N TYR A 305 39.94 24.51 6.02
CA TYR A 305 39.50 25.18 4.79
C TYR A 305 38.63 26.40 5.07
N TYR A 306 37.74 26.33 6.05
CA TYR A 306 36.95 27.49 6.49
C TYR A 306 37.86 28.61 7.05
N ASN A 307 38.86 28.26 7.86
CA ASN A 307 39.83 29.21 8.41
C ASN A 307 40.70 29.85 7.32
N TRP A 308 40.99 29.13 6.24
CA TRP A 308 41.69 29.67 5.09
C TRP A 308 40.87 30.74 4.34
N GLU A 309 39.56 30.51 4.18
CA GLU A 309 38.67 31.43 3.48
C GLU A 309 38.22 32.62 4.37
N HIS A 310 37.75 32.34 5.59
CA HIS A 310 37.08 33.29 6.47
C HIS A 310 37.86 33.64 7.75
N GLY A 311 38.99 32.98 8.01
CA GLY A 311 39.75 33.17 9.25
C GLY A 311 40.49 34.50 9.33
N SER A 312 40.99 34.82 10.54
CA SER A 312 41.87 35.98 10.76
C SER A 312 43.17 35.87 9.97
N ARG A 313 43.92 36.96 9.81
CA ARG A 313 45.20 36.95 9.06
C ARG A 313 46.19 35.90 9.56
N LEU A 314 46.23 35.65 10.88
CA LEU A 314 47.05 34.58 11.48
C LEU A 314 46.48 33.20 11.19
N SER A 315 45.15 33.03 11.31
CA SER A 315 44.44 31.78 11.02
C SER A 315 44.57 31.35 9.56
N LYS A 316 44.56 32.31 8.61
CA LYS A 316 44.77 32.04 7.18
C LYS A 316 46.18 31.53 6.88
N ILE A 317 47.19 32.06 7.56
CA ILE A 317 48.58 31.64 7.42
C ILE A 317 48.75 30.22 7.98
N THR A 318 48.21 29.94 9.17
CA THR A 318 48.27 28.59 9.74
C THR A 318 47.50 27.60 8.87
N ALA A 319 46.29 27.94 8.42
CA ALA A 319 45.51 27.08 7.56
C ALA A 319 46.20 26.79 6.23
N ALA A 320 46.83 27.80 5.59
CA ALA A 320 47.59 27.61 4.35
C ALA A 320 48.78 26.63 4.50
N VAL A 321 49.38 26.54 5.70
CA VAL A 321 50.42 25.55 6.05
C VAL A 321 49.85 24.13 6.15
N TRP A 322 48.57 23.98 6.50
CA TRP A 322 47.91 22.68 6.65
C TRP A 322 47.13 22.23 5.40
N SER A 323 46.59 23.16 4.60
CA SER A 323 45.68 22.89 3.46
C SER A 323 46.23 23.24 2.06
N GLY A 324 47.32 24.01 1.96
CA GLY A 324 47.89 24.48 0.68
C GLY A 324 49.08 23.67 0.15
N GLY A 325 49.40 23.81 -1.14
CA GLY A 325 50.49 23.12 -1.85
C GLY A 325 51.93 23.38 -1.38
N TRP A 326 52.11 23.99 -0.21
CA TRP A 326 53.38 24.21 0.50
C TRP A 326 53.47 23.43 1.83
N GLY A 327 52.40 22.71 2.22
CA GLY A 327 52.16 22.20 3.57
C GLY A 327 52.53 20.73 3.82
N ILE A 328 52.74 20.43 5.10
CA ILE A 328 53.20 19.16 5.68
C ILE A 328 52.58 17.93 4.98
N PRO A 329 53.35 16.88 4.63
CA PRO A 329 52.78 15.68 4.02
C PRO A 329 51.70 15.03 4.89
N THR A 330 50.70 14.37 4.29
CA THR A 330 49.59 13.72 5.02
C THR A 330 50.04 12.68 6.06
N TRP A 331 51.25 12.13 5.92
CA TRP A 331 51.87 11.19 6.88
C TRP A 331 52.49 11.88 8.11
N PHE A 332 52.62 13.21 8.08
CA PHE A 332 53.00 14.06 9.22
C PHE A 332 51.79 14.86 9.77
N GLY A 333 50.56 14.51 9.36
CA GLY A 333 49.34 15.16 9.85
C GLY A 333 48.81 16.31 8.98
N GLY A 334 49.37 16.51 7.77
CA GLY A 334 48.80 17.46 6.81
C GLY A 334 47.48 17.01 6.18
N ILE A 335 46.73 17.96 5.64
CA ILE A 335 45.41 17.72 5.06
C ILE A 335 45.56 17.38 3.58
N LYS A 336 44.80 16.38 3.09
CA LYS A 336 44.84 16.02 1.66
C LYS A 336 44.43 17.22 0.81
N ALA A 337 45.23 17.51 -0.22
CA ALA A 337 44.81 18.41 -1.30
C ALA A 337 43.51 17.84 -1.90
N ASN A 338 42.45 18.65 -1.91
CA ASN A 338 41.08 18.30 -2.32
C ASN A 338 40.20 17.64 -1.25
N ALA A 339 40.57 17.61 0.04
CA ALA A 339 39.68 17.11 1.10
C ALA A 339 38.34 17.89 1.19
N LEU A 340 38.32 19.14 0.73
CA LEU A 340 37.12 19.91 0.42
C LEU A 340 37.11 20.25 -1.09
N SER A 341 36.15 19.70 -1.84
CA SER A 341 35.94 20.01 -3.26
C SER A 341 34.47 19.83 -3.62
N ILE A 342 33.97 20.52 -4.65
CA ILE A 342 32.57 20.40 -5.10
C ILE A 342 32.15 18.93 -5.28
N PRO A 343 32.94 18.05 -5.94
CA PRO A 343 32.57 16.63 -6.07
C PRO A 343 32.48 15.89 -4.73
N ILE A 344 33.35 16.21 -3.77
CA ILE A 344 33.29 15.60 -2.42
C ILE A 344 32.05 16.08 -1.68
N ILE A 345 31.74 17.38 -1.73
CA ILE A 345 30.54 17.93 -1.08
C ILE A 345 29.30 17.30 -1.72
N GLN A 346 29.24 17.20 -3.05
CA GLN A 346 28.12 16.53 -3.75
C GLN A 346 27.95 15.06 -3.35
N ASN A 347 29.05 14.32 -3.21
CA ASN A 347 28.99 12.94 -2.71
C ASN A 347 28.51 12.88 -1.25
N LYS A 348 29.00 13.78 -0.38
CA LYS A 348 28.54 13.85 1.02
C LYS A 348 27.07 14.25 1.13
N VAL A 349 26.60 15.16 0.29
CA VAL A 349 25.18 15.51 0.17
C VAL A 349 24.37 14.28 -0.21
N ARG A 350 24.82 13.52 -1.23
CA ARG A 350 24.17 12.27 -1.64
C ARG A 350 24.14 11.25 -0.51
N ASP A 351 25.25 11.04 0.19
CA ASP A 351 25.36 10.07 1.29
C ASP A 351 24.46 10.45 2.48
N SER A 352 24.50 11.71 2.92
CA SER A 352 23.60 12.21 3.98
C SER A 352 22.14 12.14 3.54
N TRP A 353 21.84 12.45 2.28
CA TRP A 353 20.51 12.35 1.74
C TRP A 353 19.99 10.92 1.77
N LEU A 354 20.79 9.97 1.27
CA LEU A 354 20.48 8.54 1.32
C LEU A 354 20.26 8.08 2.76
N LYS A 355 21.06 8.57 3.71
CA LYS A 355 20.89 8.25 5.13
C LYS A 355 19.56 8.79 5.68
N THR A 356 19.24 10.05 5.41
CA THR A 356 18.01 10.72 5.87
C THR A 356 16.75 10.21 5.15
N THR A 357 16.86 9.72 3.92
CA THR A 357 15.70 9.31 3.08
C THR A 357 15.65 7.82 2.73
N SER A 358 16.60 7.00 3.18
CA SER A 358 16.66 5.54 2.92
C SER A 358 15.36 4.81 3.25
N GLY A 359 14.66 5.23 4.30
CA GLY A 359 13.34 4.70 4.67
C GLY A 359 12.24 4.99 3.64
N LEU A 360 12.31 6.12 2.94
CA LEU A 360 11.34 6.57 1.93
C LEU A 360 11.68 6.07 0.52
N LEU A 361 12.97 6.07 0.15
CA LEU A 361 13.44 5.66 -1.19
C LEU A 361 13.10 4.20 -1.52
N SER A 362 12.96 3.34 -0.51
CA SER A 362 12.56 1.94 -0.68
C SER A 362 11.15 1.73 -1.22
N GLN A 363 10.27 2.75 -1.18
CA GLN A 363 8.87 2.65 -1.57
C GLN A 363 8.47 3.56 -2.76
N VAL A 364 9.15 4.69 -2.97
CA VAL A 364 8.82 5.64 -4.06
C VAL A 364 9.49 5.26 -5.40
N GLY A 365 10.38 4.26 -5.39
CA GLY A 365 10.90 3.61 -6.59
C GLY A 365 11.79 4.46 -7.50
N SER A 366 11.98 5.76 -7.22
CA SER A 366 12.75 6.64 -8.09
C SER A 366 13.64 7.61 -7.31
N LEU A 367 14.94 7.57 -7.63
CA LEU A 367 15.93 8.59 -7.28
C LEU A 367 15.69 9.92 -8.02
N GLU A 368 14.74 10.00 -8.95
CA GLU A 368 14.43 11.19 -9.77
C GLU A 368 13.98 12.42 -8.95
N LEU A 369 13.49 12.19 -7.72
CA LEU A 369 13.18 13.28 -6.77
C LEU A 369 14.42 14.08 -6.34
N LEU A 370 15.64 13.55 -6.54
CA LEU A 370 16.91 14.25 -6.26
C LEU A 370 17.21 15.39 -7.23
N GLU A 371 16.58 15.42 -8.40
CA GLU A 371 16.97 16.33 -9.48
C GLU A 371 16.11 17.60 -9.57
N LYS A 372 14.97 17.67 -8.85
CA LYS A 372 14.01 18.77 -8.99
C LYS A 372 13.83 19.56 -7.67
N PRO A 373 14.19 20.85 -7.62
CA PRO A 373 13.91 21.72 -6.49
C PRO A 373 12.40 21.87 -6.26
N GLY A 374 11.92 21.61 -5.05
CA GLY A 374 10.52 21.78 -4.61
C GLY A 374 9.73 20.48 -4.43
N ALA A 375 10.13 19.41 -5.13
CA ALA A 375 9.36 18.17 -5.16
C ALA A 375 9.31 17.44 -3.81
N ILE A 376 10.27 17.65 -2.91
CA ILE A 376 10.34 16.96 -1.61
C ILE A 376 9.37 17.56 -0.59
N SER A 377 9.27 18.90 -0.52
CA SER A 377 8.30 19.56 0.37
C SER A 377 6.88 19.22 -0.07
N ASP A 378 6.62 19.30 -1.38
CA ASP A 378 5.32 18.94 -1.96
C ASP A 378 5.03 17.45 -1.76
N PHE A 379 6.02 16.57 -1.97
CA PHE A 379 5.88 15.13 -1.73
C PHE A 379 5.61 14.83 -0.25
N ILE A 380 6.35 15.41 0.70
CA ILE A 380 6.14 15.18 2.14
C ILE A 380 4.78 15.72 2.59
N GLN A 381 4.38 16.88 2.08
CA GLN A 381 3.12 17.51 2.45
C GLN A 381 1.93 16.77 1.84
N GLN A 382 2.00 16.40 0.56
CA GLN A 382 1.05 15.53 -0.11
C GLN A 382 0.97 14.19 0.62
N THR A 383 2.10 13.60 0.99
CA THR A 383 2.15 12.35 1.76
C THR A 383 1.47 12.48 3.12
N ARG A 384 1.72 13.55 3.88
CA ARG A 384 1.04 13.82 5.16
C ARG A 384 -0.46 14.00 5.00
N THR A 385 -0.91 14.76 4.00
CA THR A 385 -2.33 14.97 3.71
C THR A 385 -3.01 13.67 3.30
N VAL A 386 -2.36 12.90 2.44
CA VAL A 386 -2.84 11.60 1.97
C VAL A 386 -2.92 10.62 3.13
N THR A 387 -1.94 10.66 4.03
CA THR A 387 -1.92 9.76 5.17
C THR A 387 -2.95 10.11 6.24
N HIS A 388 -3.20 11.40 6.52
CA HIS A 388 -4.30 11.80 7.39
C HIS A 388 -5.64 11.30 6.84
N ARG A 389 -5.83 11.43 5.52
CA ARG A 389 -7.01 10.90 4.81
C ARG A 389 -7.09 9.37 4.83
N THR A 390 -5.97 8.66 4.72
CA THR A 390 -5.95 7.19 4.86
C THR A 390 -6.28 6.76 6.28
N LYS A 391 -5.82 7.49 7.30
CA LYS A 391 -6.14 7.18 8.70
C LYS A 391 -7.65 7.34 8.97
N GLU A 392 -8.25 8.43 8.49
CA GLU A 392 -9.70 8.64 8.56
C GLU A 392 -10.48 7.54 7.81
N LEU A 393 -10.04 7.16 6.60
CA LEU A 393 -10.62 6.03 5.86
C LEU A 393 -10.56 4.72 6.66
N MET A 394 -9.43 4.47 7.34
CA MET A 394 -9.19 3.25 8.12
C MET A 394 -10.01 3.20 9.41
N GLU A 395 -10.28 4.36 10.03
CA GLU A 395 -11.17 4.50 11.18
C GLU A 395 -12.64 4.31 10.77
N GLU A 396 -13.05 4.82 9.61
CA GLU A 396 -14.39 4.58 9.05
C GLU A 396 -14.60 3.12 8.63
N LEU A 397 -13.58 2.47 8.08
CA LEU A 397 -13.54 1.03 7.81
C LEU A 397 -13.67 0.19 9.09
N GLU A 398 -13.02 0.60 10.18
CA GLU A 398 -13.20 -0.01 11.50
C GLU A 398 -14.63 0.21 12.06
N MET A 399 -15.33 1.30 11.69
CA MET A 399 -16.73 1.48 12.06
C MET A 399 -17.68 0.54 11.28
N LEU A 400 -17.41 0.31 9.99
CA LEU A 400 -18.09 -0.72 9.18
C LEU A 400 -17.87 -2.14 9.72
N GLU A 401 -16.69 -2.41 10.27
CA GLU A 401 -16.29 -3.70 10.82
C GLU A 401 -17.16 -4.14 12.03
N HIS A 402 -17.75 -3.18 12.74
CA HIS A 402 -18.59 -3.40 13.91
C HIS A 402 -20.10 -3.37 13.60
N SER A 403 -20.47 -3.14 12.34
CA SER A 403 -21.84 -3.27 11.87
C SER A 403 -22.17 -4.77 11.71
N ASP A 404 -22.97 -5.31 12.63
CA ASP A 404 -23.57 -6.64 12.47
C ASP A 404 -24.50 -6.74 11.24
N GLU A 405 -24.74 -5.63 10.54
CA GLU A 405 -25.64 -5.52 9.37
C GLU A 405 -25.00 -6.03 8.07
N LEU A 406 -23.67 -6.15 8.01
CA LEU A 406 -22.96 -6.68 6.82
C LEU A 406 -22.98 -8.21 6.71
N LYS A 407 -23.42 -8.94 7.74
CA LYS A 407 -23.23 -10.39 7.79
C LYS A 407 -24.19 -11.20 6.93
N GLU A 408 -25.39 -10.73 6.63
CA GLU A 408 -26.27 -11.44 5.69
C GLU A 408 -27.18 -10.41 5.00
N VAL A 409 -27.02 -10.21 3.69
CA VAL A 409 -28.11 -9.67 2.84
C VAL A 409 -29.19 -10.75 2.84
N ASP A 410 -29.96 -10.82 3.93
CA ASP A 410 -30.77 -11.98 4.21
C ASP A 410 -32.19 -11.83 3.69
N ILE A 411 -32.26 -11.43 2.42
CA ILE A 411 -33.41 -11.67 1.55
C ILE A 411 -33.72 -13.18 1.57
N GLN A 412 -32.70 -14.03 1.75
CA GLN A 412 -32.87 -15.46 2.01
C GLN A 412 -33.49 -15.81 3.37
N ARG A 413 -33.25 -15.09 4.47
CA ARG A 413 -34.02 -15.19 5.74
C ARG A 413 -35.43 -14.73 5.51
N LEU A 414 -35.66 -13.66 4.77
CA LEU A 414 -37.02 -13.23 4.43
C LEU A 414 -37.74 -14.32 3.62
N ILE A 415 -37.06 -14.93 2.65
CA ILE A 415 -37.56 -16.09 1.88
C ILE A 415 -37.76 -17.34 2.77
N SER A 416 -36.80 -17.64 3.66
CA SER A 416 -36.75 -18.86 4.48
C SER A 416 -37.65 -18.78 5.72
N SER A 417 -37.78 -17.59 6.32
CA SER A 417 -38.77 -17.30 7.37
C SER A 417 -40.20 -17.30 6.83
N GLN A 418 -40.39 -17.13 5.52
CA GLN A 418 -41.66 -17.32 4.83
C GLN A 418 -41.89 -18.75 4.30
N GLY A 419 -40.83 -19.56 4.14
CA GLY A 419 -40.93 -20.95 3.71
C GLY A 419 -41.81 -21.81 4.62
N SER A 420 -41.88 -21.48 5.92
CA SER A 420 -42.81 -22.09 6.89
C SER A 420 -44.25 -21.57 6.77
N PHE A 421 -44.46 -20.40 6.19
CA PHE A 421 -45.78 -19.80 5.95
C PHE A 421 -46.47 -20.36 4.69
N LEU A 422 -45.69 -20.83 3.72
CA LEU A 422 -46.18 -21.44 2.48
C LEU A 422 -46.65 -22.90 2.66
N THR A 423 -46.04 -23.64 3.58
CA THR A 423 -46.41 -25.05 3.88
C THR A 423 -47.61 -25.18 4.81
N ASP A 424 -47.87 -24.20 5.68
CA ASP A 424 -49.07 -24.17 6.54
C ASP A 424 -50.31 -23.55 5.85
N TYR A 425 -50.20 -23.15 4.56
CA TYR A 425 -51.26 -22.45 3.83
C TYR A 425 -52.18 -23.36 3.00
N HIS A 426 -52.46 -24.57 3.49
CA HIS A 426 -53.66 -25.30 3.10
C HIS A 426 -54.72 -25.12 4.19
N ASP A 427 -55.90 -24.63 3.80
CA ASP A 427 -57.16 -24.70 4.56
C ASP A 427 -57.39 -23.80 5.79
N LYS A 428 -57.17 -22.48 5.68
CA LYS A 428 -57.95 -21.54 6.50
C LYS A 428 -58.67 -20.49 5.67
N ASN A 429 -59.99 -20.72 5.55
CA ASN A 429 -61.03 -19.76 5.22
C ASN A 429 -60.69 -18.34 5.69
N LEU A 430 -60.97 -17.38 4.81
CA LEU A 430 -61.09 -15.95 5.08
C LEU A 430 -61.69 -15.68 6.47
N ALA A 431 -60.91 -15.02 7.34
CA ALA A 431 -61.46 -14.44 8.56
C ALA A 431 -61.39 -12.91 8.60
N ASN A 432 -60.65 -12.21 7.73
CA ASN A 432 -60.85 -10.76 7.51
C ASN A 432 -60.05 -10.22 6.32
N ALA A 433 -60.70 -9.66 5.31
CA ALA A 433 -60.02 -8.94 4.23
C ALA A 433 -59.11 -7.80 4.75
N TYR A 434 -59.50 -7.19 5.87
CA TYR A 434 -58.72 -6.23 6.63
C TYR A 434 -57.33 -6.75 7.06
N THR A 435 -57.18 -8.04 7.42
CA THR A 435 -55.87 -8.60 7.79
C THR A 435 -54.94 -8.75 6.58
N THR A 436 -55.51 -8.99 5.38
CA THR A 436 -54.73 -9.07 4.14
C THR A 436 -54.20 -7.68 3.74
N PHE A 437 -55.04 -6.65 3.84
CA PHE A 437 -54.63 -5.26 3.64
C PHE A 437 -53.54 -4.85 4.65
N ARG A 438 -53.76 -5.11 5.95
CA ARG A 438 -52.80 -4.79 7.01
C ARG A 438 -51.43 -5.47 6.79
N GLN A 439 -51.44 -6.77 6.53
CA GLN A 439 -50.21 -7.53 6.25
C GLN A 439 -49.50 -7.02 5.00
N THR A 440 -50.23 -6.49 4.01
CA THR A 440 -49.64 -5.89 2.81
C THR A 440 -48.86 -4.62 3.16
N ILE A 441 -49.40 -3.78 4.04
CA ILE A 441 -48.70 -2.58 4.52
C ILE A 441 -47.48 -2.96 5.38
N GLU A 442 -47.63 -3.93 6.29
CA GLU A 442 -46.52 -4.41 7.15
C GLU A 442 -45.37 -4.98 6.30
N ASN A 443 -45.68 -5.76 5.26
CA ASN A 443 -44.66 -6.28 4.33
C ASN A 443 -43.97 -5.16 3.52
N ILE A 444 -44.69 -4.08 3.18
CA ILE A 444 -44.08 -2.91 2.52
C ILE A 444 -43.11 -2.21 3.47
N ASP A 445 -43.47 -2.06 4.74
CA ASP A 445 -42.64 -1.40 5.75
C ASP A 445 -41.39 -2.22 6.08
N GLU A 446 -41.52 -3.54 6.24
CA GLU A 446 -40.37 -4.44 6.45
C GLU A 446 -39.39 -4.39 5.26
N LEU A 447 -39.91 -4.41 4.03
CA LEU A 447 -39.08 -4.33 2.83
C LEU A 447 -38.42 -2.96 2.67
N THR A 448 -39.13 -1.87 3.01
CA THR A 448 -38.56 -0.50 2.97
C THR A 448 -37.42 -0.37 3.98
N ALA A 449 -37.63 -0.82 5.22
CA ALA A 449 -36.62 -0.75 6.27
C ALA A 449 -35.35 -1.55 5.92
N GLU A 450 -35.50 -2.67 5.21
CA GLU A 450 -34.36 -3.46 4.75
C GLU A 450 -33.61 -2.80 3.59
N LEU A 451 -34.33 -2.17 2.65
CA LEU A 451 -33.72 -1.38 1.57
C LEU A 451 -32.98 -0.14 2.11
N GLU A 452 -33.49 0.50 3.16
CA GLU A 452 -32.82 1.63 3.82
C GLU A 452 -31.48 1.20 4.45
N LYS A 453 -31.42 0.05 5.13
CA LYS A 453 -30.14 -0.50 5.63
C LYS A 453 -29.15 -0.76 4.51
N GLN A 454 -29.61 -1.31 3.38
CA GLN A 454 -28.77 -1.55 2.21
C GLN A 454 -28.27 -0.25 1.57
N ALA A 455 -29.09 0.80 1.53
CA ALA A 455 -28.69 2.10 1.04
C ALA A 455 -27.55 2.72 1.88
N VAL A 456 -27.58 2.53 3.21
CA VAL A 456 -26.49 2.95 4.11
C VAL A 456 -25.20 2.21 3.79
N ILE A 457 -25.25 0.89 3.61
CA ILE A 457 -24.06 0.09 3.24
C ILE A 457 -23.47 0.54 1.91
N LEU A 458 -24.31 0.75 0.87
CA LEU A 458 -23.85 1.23 -0.43
C LEU A 458 -23.25 2.64 -0.36
N GLN A 459 -23.81 3.53 0.46
CA GLN A 459 -23.27 4.87 0.68
C GLN A 459 -21.84 4.80 1.27
N MET A 460 -21.64 3.91 2.24
CA MET A 460 -20.32 3.73 2.85
C MET A 460 -19.32 3.12 1.87
N LEU A 461 -19.74 2.19 1.00
CA LEU A 461 -18.90 1.69 -0.09
C LEU A 461 -18.52 2.79 -1.08
N ASP A 462 -19.46 3.67 -1.43
CA ASP A 462 -19.20 4.79 -2.34
C ASP A 462 -18.15 5.76 -1.76
N GLU A 463 -18.27 6.10 -0.47
CA GLU A 463 -17.29 6.90 0.26
C GLU A 463 -15.91 6.24 0.29
N MET A 464 -15.85 4.93 0.51
CA MET A 464 -14.60 4.18 0.47
C MET A 464 -13.95 4.21 -0.91
N GLN A 465 -14.72 4.07 -1.98
CA GLN A 465 -14.19 4.13 -3.33
C GLN A 465 -13.61 5.50 -3.68
N VAL A 466 -14.30 6.58 -3.30
CA VAL A 466 -13.82 7.96 -3.50
C VAL A 466 -12.45 8.13 -2.84
N LYS A 467 -12.32 7.64 -1.61
CA LYS A 467 -11.08 7.75 -0.83
C LYS A 467 -9.98 6.84 -1.38
N LEU A 468 -10.25 5.59 -1.77
CA LEU A 468 -9.30 4.70 -2.43
C LEU A 468 -8.75 5.29 -3.73
N THR A 469 -9.62 5.95 -4.51
CA THR A 469 -9.23 6.66 -5.73
C THR A 469 -8.27 7.81 -5.41
N ALA A 470 -8.57 8.62 -4.40
CA ALA A 470 -7.70 9.71 -3.96
C ALA A 470 -6.31 9.22 -3.49
N LEU A 471 -6.23 8.05 -2.85
CA LEU A 471 -4.95 7.44 -2.44
C LEU A 471 -4.13 6.94 -3.64
N LYS A 472 -4.80 6.34 -4.62
CA LYS A 472 -4.19 5.93 -5.89
C LYS A 472 -3.65 7.14 -6.65
N ASP A 473 -4.42 8.21 -6.74
CA ASP A 473 -4.02 9.47 -7.41
C ASP A 473 -2.84 10.15 -6.70
N ALA A 474 -2.66 9.89 -5.41
CA ALA A 474 -1.49 10.33 -4.64
C ALA A 474 -0.24 9.45 -4.83
N GLY A 475 -0.31 8.41 -5.66
CA GLY A 475 0.81 7.53 -5.96
C GLY A 475 1.08 6.44 -4.92
N ILE A 476 0.14 6.20 -3.99
CA ILE A 476 0.24 5.08 -3.05
C ILE A 476 -0.24 3.80 -3.74
N ASP A 477 0.56 2.74 -3.68
CA ASP A 477 0.17 1.43 -4.20
C ASP A 477 -0.94 0.81 -3.33
N MET A 478 -2.17 0.91 -3.83
CA MET A 478 -3.38 0.33 -3.22
C MET A 478 -3.93 -0.83 -4.07
N SER A 479 -3.13 -1.40 -4.98
CA SER A 479 -3.56 -2.42 -5.94
C SER A 479 -4.25 -3.62 -5.27
N THR A 480 -3.71 -4.08 -4.14
CA THR A 480 -4.26 -5.22 -3.39
C THR A 480 -5.59 -4.85 -2.71
N LEU A 481 -5.70 -3.66 -2.11
CA LEU A 481 -6.94 -3.23 -1.46
C LEU A 481 -8.04 -2.95 -2.48
N ASN A 482 -7.70 -2.34 -3.62
CA ASN A 482 -8.66 -2.09 -4.71
C ASN A 482 -9.21 -3.40 -5.29
N ALA A 483 -8.36 -4.40 -5.56
CA ALA A 483 -8.83 -5.69 -6.07
C ALA A 483 -9.80 -6.38 -5.09
N ARG A 484 -9.53 -6.30 -3.78
CA ARG A 484 -10.43 -6.86 -2.75
C ARG A 484 -11.70 -6.06 -2.56
N PHE A 485 -11.63 -4.74 -2.70
CA PHE A 485 -12.79 -3.87 -2.67
C PHE A 485 -13.70 -4.14 -3.89
N GLU A 486 -13.11 -4.31 -5.07
CA GLU A 486 -13.77 -4.75 -6.31
C GLU A 486 -14.49 -6.09 -6.11
N GLU A 487 -13.82 -7.10 -5.53
CA GLU A 487 -14.43 -8.41 -5.25
C GLU A 487 -15.65 -8.31 -4.31
N VAL A 488 -15.60 -7.45 -3.28
CA VAL A 488 -16.73 -7.22 -2.37
C VAL A 488 -17.88 -6.51 -3.08
N VAL A 489 -17.59 -5.49 -3.90
CA VAL A 489 -18.63 -4.80 -4.66
C VAL A 489 -19.25 -5.73 -5.70
N ASP A 490 -18.46 -6.60 -6.33
CA ASP A 490 -18.93 -7.61 -7.26
C ASP A 490 -19.80 -8.66 -6.58
N GLU A 491 -19.41 -9.13 -5.39
CA GLU A 491 -20.23 -10.04 -4.59
C GLU A 491 -21.56 -9.38 -4.19
N ILE A 492 -21.54 -8.12 -3.75
CA ILE A 492 -22.77 -7.37 -3.43
C ILE A 492 -23.61 -7.18 -4.69
N SER A 493 -23.00 -6.87 -5.83
CA SER A 493 -23.73 -6.72 -7.10
C SER A 493 -24.38 -8.03 -7.54
N GLN A 494 -23.70 -9.16 -7.35
CA GLN A 494 -24.22 -10.50 -7.69
C GLN A 494 -25.26 -11.02 -6.70
N LYS A 495 -25.10 -10.72 -5.39
CA LYS A 495 -25.97 -11.22 -4.32
C LYS A 495 -27.14 -10.30 -3.98
N SER A 496 -27.03 -9.00 -4.25
CA SER A 496 -28.12 -8.05 -4.03
C SER A 496 -29.32 -8.44 -4.88
N LEU A 497 -30.42 -8.78 -4.20
CA LEU A 497 -31.70 -9.13 -4.80
C LEU A 497 -31.64 -10.27 -5.85
N ASN A 498 -30.75 -11.27 -5.71
CA ASN A 498 -30.72 -12.47 -6.57
C ASN A 498 -30.85 -12.19 -8.09
N GLY A 499 -30.14 -11.16 -8.60
CA GLY A 499 -30.18 -10.80 -10.02
C GLY A 499 -31.44 -10.04 -10.49
N LEU A 500 -32.21 -9.45 -9.56
CA LEU A 500 -33.31 -8.52 -9.90
C LEU A 500 -32.83 -7.09 -10.16
N LEU A 501 -31.64 -6.73 -9.67
CA LEU A 501 -30.99 -5.48 -10.04
C LEU A 501 -30.21 -5.69 -11.34
N ASP A 502 -30.43 -4.80 -12.31
CA ASP A 502 -29.75 -4.84 -13.60
C ASP A 502 -28.41 -4.11 -13.43
N ILE A 503 -27.40 -4.84 -12.93
CA ILE A 503 -26.04 -4.33 -12.75
C ILE A 503 -25.15 -5.09 -13.73
N GLU A 504 -24.66 -4.39 -14.75
CA GLU A 504 -23.71 -4.97 -15.70
C GLU A 504 -22.42 -5.39 -14.97
N PRO A 505 -21.85 -6.57 -15.27
CA PRO A 505 -20.66 -7.07 -14.56
C PRO A 505 -19.37 -6.32 -14.93
N ASP A 506 -19.32 -5.63 -16.07
CA ASP A 506 -18.09 -5.01 -16.61
C ASP A 506 -18.00 -3.48 -16.44
N VAL A 507 -18.89 -2.86 -15.64
CA VAL A 507 -18.83 -1.40 -15.36
C VAL A 507 -17.86 -1.09 -14.22
N PRO A 508 -17.20 0.08 -14.20
CA PRO A 508 -16.38 0.50 -13.06
C PRO A 508 -17.15 0.47 -11.75
N VAL A 509 -16.45 0.20 -10.64
CA VAL A 509 -17.01 0.07 -9.28
C VAL A 509 -17.94 1.23 -8.91
N GLY A 510 -17.58 2.46 -9.25
CA GLY A 510 -18.41 3.65 -8.95
C GLY A 510 -19.73 3.67 -9.69
N SER A 511 -19.73 3.19 -10.93
CA SER A 511 -20.94 3.03 -11.70
C SER A 511 -21.81 1.90 -11.13
N LYS A 512 -21.21 0.80 -10.66
CA LYS A 512 -21.93 -0.30 -10.00
C LYS A 512 -22.62 0.17 -8.71
N LEU A 513 -21.90 0.88 -7.85
CA LEU A 513 -22.44 1.42 -6.59
C LEU A 513 -23.52 2.48 -6.83
N THR A 514 -23.29 3.39 -7.77
CA THR A 514 -24.28 4.42 -8.16
C THR A 514 -25.55 3.77 -8.68
N ASN A 515 -25.43 2.81 -9.61
CA ASN A 515 -26.58 2.11 -10.17
C ASN A 515 -27.37 1.34 -9.09
N ALA A 516 -26.67 0.65 -8.19
CA ALA A 516 -27.31 -0.07 -7.08
C ALA A 516 -28.07 0.89 -6.16
N LYS A 517 -27.48 2.04 -5.82
CA LYS A 517 -28.13 3.08 -5.00
C LYS A 517 -29.37 3.66 -5.67
N THR A 518 -29.28 4.00 -6.96
CA THR A 518 -30.44 4.49 -7.74
C THR A 518 -31.56 3.47 -7.78
N GLN A 519 -31.26 2.20 -8.02
CA GLN A 519 -32.29 1.16 -8.07
C GLN A 519 -32.93 0.90 -6.70
N ILE A 520 -32.15 0.88 -5.60
CA ILE A 520 -32.71 0.80 -4.24
C ILE A 520 -33.66 1.97 -3.95
N GLN A 521 -33.26 3.19 -4.32
CA GLN A 521 -34.08 4.38 -4.16
C GLN A 521 -35.39 4.27 -4.98
N ASP A 522 -35.29 3.87 -6.24
CA ASP A 522 -36.46 3.68 -7.13
C ASP A 522 -37.44 2.62 -6.59
N ILE A 523 -36.92 1.54 -6.01
CA ILE A 523 -37.73 0.50 -5.35
C ILE A 523 -38.42 1.09 -4.12
N SER A 524 -37.68 1.76 -3.25
CA SER A 524 -38.21 2.37 -2.02
C SER A 524 -39.32 3.38 -2.33
N ASP A 525 -39.07 4.30 -3.28
CA ASP A 525 -40.06 5.29 -3.72
C ASP A 525 -41.29 4.61 -4.33
N SER A 526 -41.09 3.55 -5.12
CA SER A 526 -42.21 2.77 -5.66
C SER A 526 -43.04 2.12 -4.55
N LEU A 527 -42.42 1.56 -3.51
CA LEU A 527 -43.08 0.91 -2.38
C LEU A 527 -43.87 1.92 -1.54
N GLN A 528 -43.26 3.06 -1.19
CA GLN A 528 -43.91 4.13 -0.43
C GLN A 528 -45.08 4.73 -1.18
N ASN A 529 -44.93 4.96 -2.49
CA ASN A 529 -46.04 5.42 -3.33
C ASN A 529 -47.19 4.41 -3.31
N MET A 530 -46.91 3.12 -3.50
CA MET A 530 -47.92 2.06 -3.45
C MET A 530 -48.65 2.03 -2.10
N LYS A 531 -47.91 2.09 -0.99
CA LYS A 531 -48.48 2.21 0.36
C LYS A 531 -49.39 3.42 0.50
N SER A 532 -48.93 4.59 0.05
CA SER A 532 -49.71 5.83 0.06
C SER A 532 -51.03 5.70 -0.71
N SER A 533 -51.01 5.15 -1.93
CA SER A 533 -52.24 4.94 -2.71
C SER A 533 -53.21 3.98 -2.02
N MET A 534 -52.72 2.92 -1.36
CA MET A 534 -53.61 2.04 -0.62
C MET A 534 -54.24 2.72 0.60
N ILE A 535 -53.50 3.60 1.29
CA ILE A 535 -54.00 4.38 2.41
C ILE A 535 -55.02 5.43 1.94
N HIS A 536 -54.75 6.11 0.82
CA HIS A 536 -55.69 7.05 0.20
C HIS A 536 -56.98 6.36 -0.23
N MET A 537 -56.90 5.18 -0.87
CA MET A 537 -58.08 4.37 -1.18
C MET A 537 -58.89 4.08 0.08
N ALA A 538 -58.24 3.67 1.17
CA ALA A 538 -58.94 3.42 2.44
C ALA A 538 -59.61 4.67 3.03
N SER A 539 -58.97 5.84 2.92
CA SER A 539 -59.55 7.12 3.37
C SER A 539 -60.76 7.51 2.52
N PHE A 540 -60.65 7.41 1.18
CA PHE A 540 -61.75 7.74 0.27
C PHE A 540 -62.93 6.76 0.41
N LEU A 541 -62.67 5.49 0.71
CA LEU A 541 -63.72 4.52 1.06
C LEU A 541 -64.50 4.95 2.32
N GLN A 542 -63.82 5.48 3.35
CA GLN A 542 -64.49 6.00 4.56
C GLN A 542 -65.32 7.27 4.28
N GLU A 543 -64.86 8.08 3.34
CA GLU A 543 -65.54 9.30 2.89
C GLU A 543 -66.62 9.04 1.83
N GLN A 544 -66.83 7.77 1.44
CA GLN A 544 -67.74 7.35 0.36
C GLN A 544 -67.47 8.04 -1.00
N LYS A 545 -66.20 8.34 -1.25
CA LYS A 545 -65.68 9.01 -2.44
C LYS A 545 -65.41 8.01 -3.58
N GLN A 546 -66.50 7.56 -4.21
CA GLN A 546 -66.47 6.46 -5.18
C GLN A 546 -65.53 6.71 -6.36
N GLU A 547 -65.58 7.91 -6.95
CA GLU A 547 -64.77 8.24 -8.13
C GLU A 547 -63.28 8.30 -7.78
N GLU A 548 -62.92 8.90 -6.64
CA GLU A 548 -61.52 8.97 -6.20
C GLU A 548 -60.93 7.60 -5.81
N VAL A 549 -61.74 6.68 -5.26
CA VAL A 549 -61.31 5.29 -4.99
C VAL A 549 -60.98 4.55 -6.28
N LEU A 550 -61.84 4.65 -7.29
CA LEU A 550 -61.64 3.96 -8.56
C LEU A 550 -60.45 4.53 -9.34
N ILE A 551 -60.24 5.85 -9.30
CA ILE A 551 -59.06 6.49 -9.88
C ILE A 551 -57.79 5.97 -9.22
N GLN A 552 -57.72 5.96 -7.88
CA GLN A 552 -56.53 5.46 -7.18
C GLN A 552 -56.28 3.96 -7.37
N ALA A 553 -57.34 3.15 -7.51
CA ALA A 553 -57.21 1.74 -7.82
C ALA A 553 -56.65 1.52 -9.24
N SER A 554 -57.13 2.28 -10.23
CA SER A 554 -56.62 2.23 -11.60
C SER A 554 -55.17 2.70 -11.67
N ASP A 555 -54.83 3.81 -11.01
CA ASP A 555 -53.46 4.35 -10.96
C ASP A 555 -52.48 3.35 -10.36
N LEU A 556 -52.88 2.62 -9.31
CA LEU A 556 -52.06 1.58 -8.71
C LEU A 556 -51.82 0.39 -9.66
N ILE A 557 -52.79 0.06 -10.51
CA ILE A 557 -52.70 -1.06 -11.45
C ILE A 557 -51.92 -0.67 -12.70
N ASP A 558 -52.22 0.48 -13.29
CA ASP A 558 -51.74 0.85 -14.62
C ASP A 558 -50.38 1.56 -14.57
N ALA A 559 -50.19 2.50 -13.65
CA ALA A 559 -48.96 3.29 -13.59
C ALA A 559 -47.82 2.59 -12.83
N ARG A 560 -48.13 1.58 -12.00
CA ARG A 560 -47.19 1.03 -11.01
C ARG A 560 -46.89 -0.45 -11.16
N SER A 561 -47.68 -1.21 -11.92
CA SER A 561 -47.43 -2.64 -12.19
C SER A 561 -46.11 -2.92 -12.91
N ASN A 562 -45.61 -1.97 -13.71
CA ASN A 562 -44.34 -2.12 -14.43
C ASN A 562 -43.11 -1.70 -13.60
N LYS A 563 -43.30 -1.11 -12.41
CA LYS A 563 -42.22 -0.64 -11.56
C LYS A 563 -41.53 -1.80 -10.84
N LEU A 564 -40.22 -1.67 -10.60
CA LEU A 564 -39.41 -2.70 -9.94
C LEU A 564 -39.94 -3.04 -8.55
N GLY A 565 -40.39 -2.03 -7.79
CA GLY A 565 -41.01 -2.23 -6.48
C GLY A 565 -42.28 -3.09 -6.52
N HIS A 566 -43.11 -2.98 -7.57
CA HIS A 566 -44.25 -3.89 -7.75
C HIS A 566 -43.78 -5.32 -8.01
N LYS A 567 -42.84 -5.52 -8.94
CA LYS A 567 -42.33 -6.86 -9.30
C LYS A 567 -41.73 -7.57 -8.09
N ILE A 568 -40.91 -6.85 -7.33
CA ILE A 568 -40.32 -7.28 -6.06
C ILE A 568 -41.45 -7.63 -5.09
N LEU A 569 -42.31 -6.68 -4.72
CA LEU A 569 -43.38 -6.92 -3.74
C LEU A 569 -44.34 -8.05 -4.15
N TYR A 570 -44.59 -8.23 -5.44
CA TYR A 570 -45.39 -9.31 -6.00
C TYR A 570 -44.72 -10.69 -5.85
N ILE A 571 -43.38 -10.76 -5.91
CA ILE A 571 -42.59 -11.96 -5.61
C ILE A 571 -42.62 -12.24 -4.10
N PHE A 572 -42.35 -11.24 -3.26
CA PHE A 572 -42.09 -11.40 -1.82
C PHE A 572 -43.34 -11.38 -0.92
N SER A 573 -44.48 -10.87 -1.39
CA SER A 573 -45.68 -10.72 -0.57
C SER A 573 -46.89 -11.46 -1.18
N PRO A 574 -47.23 -12.64 -0.66
CA PRO A 574 -48.47 -13.35 -1.03
C PRO A 574 -49.73 -12.53 -0.75
N SER A 575 -49.73 -11.74 0.33
CA SER A 575 -50.83 -10.84 0.68
C SER A 575 -50.99 -9.73 -0.35
N TYR A 576 -49.90 -9.10 -0.76
CA TYR A 576 -49.91 -8.11 -1.85
C TYR A 576 -50.38 -8.74 -3.16
N ARG A 577 -49.88 -9.93 -3.52
CA ARG A 577 -50.28 -10.64 -4.74
C ARG A 577 -51.79 -10.85 -4.80
N ARG A 578 -52.40 -11.27 -3.68
CA ARG A 578 -53.86 -11.44 -3.56
C ARG A 578 -54.60 -10.12 -3.59
N PHE A 579 -54.14 -9.12 -2.84
CA PHE A 579 -54.72 -7.79 -2.81
C PHE A 579 -54.68 -7.15 -4.21
N PHE A 580 -53.54 -7.19 -4.90
CA PHE A 580 -53.38 -6.65 -6.24
C PHE A 580 -54.25 -7.38 -7.27
N LYS A 581 -54.32 -8.72 -7.22
CA LYS A 581 -55.24 -9.50 -8.07
C LYS A 581 -56.69 -9.14 -7.80
N GLY A 582 -57.08 -9.03 -6.53
CA GLY A 582 -58.44 -8.64 -6.13
C GLY A 582 -58.82 -7.24 -6.64
N LEU A 583 -57.88 -6.28 -6.58
CA LEU A 583 -58.09 -4.93 -7.10
C LEU A 583 -58.28 -4.97 -8.62
N LYS A 584 -57.42 -5.71 -9.33
CA LYS A 584 -57.51 -5.88 -10.78
C LYS A 584 -58.84 -6.51 -11.22
N ASP A 585 -59.30 -7.51 -10.48
CA ASP A 585 -60.58 -8.17 -10.73
C ASP A 585 -61.79 -7.29 -10.32
N ALA A 586 -61.60 -6.28 -9.47
CA ALA A 586 -62.65 -5.37 -9.03
C ALA A 586 -62.86 -4.23 -10.01
N ILE A 587 -61.79 -3.61 -10.51
CA ILE A 587 -61.88 -2.50 -11.48
C ILE A 587 -62.45 -2.90 -12.85
N GLN A 588 -62.52 -4.20 -13.14
CA GLN A 588 -63.15 -4.75 -14.35
C GLN A 588 -64.68 -4.84 -14.27
N GLN A 589 -65.27 -4.56 -13.10
CA GLN A 589 -66.72 -4.58 -12.89
C GLN A 589 -67.35 -3.20 -13.13
N GLU A 590 -68.69 -3.13 -13.17
CA GLU A 590 -69.41 -1.85 -13.21
C GLU A 590 -69.06 -0.99 -11.98
N LYS A 591 -69.05 0.34 -12.13
CA LYS A 591 -68.49 1.28 -11.12
C LYS A 591 -68.99 1.05 -9.68
N GLU A 592 -70.27 0.74 -9.49
CA GLU A 592 -70.84 0.47 -8.16
C GLU A 592 -70.36 -0.87 -7.59
N GLN A 593 -70.35 -1.92 -8.40
CA GLN A 593 -69.85 -3.24 -8.01
C GLN A 593 -68.34 -3.23 -7.75
N ALA A 594 -67.58 -2.49 -8.56
CA ALA A 594 -66.15 -2.27 -8.38
C ALA A 594 -65.87 -1.60 -7.04
N PHE A 595 -66.62 -0.55 -6.70
CA PHE A 595 -66.48 0.16 -5.42
C PHE A 595 -66.81 -0.74 -4.22
N GLU A 596 -67.91 -1.49 -4.27
CA GLU A 596 -68.29 -2.42 -3.19
C GLU A 596 -67.24 -3.52 -2.99
N LYS A 597 -66.73 -4.10 -4.07
CA LYS A 597 -65.73 -5.16 -4.02
C LYS A 597 -64.38 -4.64 -3.49
N ILE A 598 -64.01 -3.40 -3.84
CA ILE A 598 -62.85 -2.73 -3.23
C ILE A 598 -63.13 -2.49 -1.73
N ALA A 599 -64.30 -2.00 -1.35
CA ALA A 599 -64.66 -1.80 0.07
C ALA A 599 -64.59 -3.10 0.90
N GLU A 600 -65.03 -4.22 0.33
CA GLU A 600 -64.89 -5.55 0.93
C GLU A 600 -63.42 -5.92 1.17
N MET A 601 -62.53 -5.62 0.23
CA MET A 601 -61.10 -5.90 0.36
C MET A 601 -60.42 -5.12 1.49
N PHE A 602 -60.96 -3.95 1.84
CA PHE A 602 -60.53 -3.17 3.01
C PHE A 602 -61.29 -3.56 4.29
N GLY A 603 -62.20 -4.55 4.23
CA GLY A 603 -62.96 -5.08 5.35
C GLY A 603 -64.12 -4.19 5.80
N LEU A 604 -64.76 -3.47 4.86
CA LEU A 604 -65.78 -2.46 5.17
C LEU A 604 -67.24 -2.92 4.94
N LYS A 605 -67.51 -4.20 4.62
CA LYS A 605 -68.91 -4.66 4.46
C LYS A 605 -69.59 -5.05 5.79
N ASP A 606 -70.76 -4.44 5.97
CA ASP A 606 -71.86 -4.66 6.92
C ASP A 606 -71.58 -4.70 8.43
N GLY A 607 -71.74 -3.53 9.05
CA GLY A 607 -72.80 -3.40 10.06
C GLY A 607 -72.50 -3.80 11.51
N LYS A 608 -71.25 -4.02 11.93
CA LYS A 608 -70.90 -4.03 13.36
C LYS A 608 -69.67 -3.18 13.69
N ASP A 609 -70.00 -1.95 14.05
CA ASP A 609 -69.39 -1.08 15.03
C ASP A 609 -68.06 -1.52 15.70
N VAL A 610 -67.12 -0.55 15.67
CA VAL A 610 -66.06 -0.34 16.66
C VAL A 610 -64.95 -1.41 16.72
N LYS A 611 -63.96 -1.32 15.82
CA LYS A 611 -62.53 -1.63 16.11
C LYS A 611 -61.53 -1.21 15.03
N VAL A 612 -62.01 -0.81 13.85
CA VAL A 612 -61.15 -0.43 12.71
C VAL A 612 -60.61 1.02 12.80
N LYS A 613 -61.24 1.93 13.56
CA LYS A 613 -60.78 3.33 13.71
C LYS A 613 -59.43 3.49 14.44
N LYS A 614 -59.10 2.64 15.42
CA LYS A 614 -57.85 2.77 16.21
C LYS A 614 -56.58 2.42 15.42
N PRO A 615 -56.52 1.29 14.71
CA PRO A 615 -55.35 0.97 13.89
C PRO A 615 -55.22 1.89 12.66
N PHE A 616 -56.33 2.36 12.06
CA PHE A 616 -56.28 3.34 10.96
C PHE A 616 -55.76 4.72 11.41
N ASN A 617 -56.12 5.18 12.60
CA ASN A 617 -55.52 6.40 13.17
C ASN A 617 -54.03 6.21 13.49
N SER A 618 -53.60 5.01 13.91
CA SER A 618 -52.17 4.69 14.06
C SER A 618 -51.44 4.76 12.72
N LEU A 619 -52.01 4.22 11.64
CA LEU A 619 -51.44 4.26 10.30
C LEU A 619 -51.41 5.67 9.70
N LYS A 620 -52.48 6.46 9.92
CA LYS A 620 -52.54 7.90 9.57
C LYS A 620 -51.49 8.71 10.34
N ASN A 621 -51.28 8.42 11.62
CA ASN A 621 -50.26 9.07 12.44
C ASN A 621 -48.83 8.67 12.02
N SER A 622 -48.61 7.41 11.59
CA SER A 622 -47.33 6.97 11.01
C SER A 622 -47.03 7.68 9.68
N VAL A 623 -48.03 7.91 8.84
CA VAL A 623 -47.87 8.68 7.58
C VAL A 623 -47.59 10.15 7.84
N VAL A 624 -48.24 10.77 8.84
CA VAL A 624 -47.94 12.15 9.25
C VAL A 624 -46.54 12.27 9.83
N ALA A 625 -46.07 11.28 10.60
CA ALA A 625 -44.70 11.25 11.13
C ALA A 625 -43.64 11.11 10.02
N VAL A 626 -43.88 10.27 9.01
CA VAL A 626 -42.98 10.09 7.86
C VAL A 626 -43.00 11.28 6.90
N ALA A 627 -44.18 11.88 6.65
CA ALA A 627 -44.31 13.11 5.86
C ALA A 627 -43.64 14.32 6.55
N LEU A 628 -43.69 14.38 7.89
CA LEU A 628 -42.96 15.37 8.66
C LEU A 628 -41.44 15.13 8.56
N PHE A 629 -40.97 13.88 8.70
CA PHE A 629 -39.54 13.54 8.59
C PHE A 629 -38.95 13.83 7.19
N ALA A 630 -39.72 13.57 6.13
CA ALA A 630 -39.34 13.92 4.75
C ALA A 630 -39.40 15.44 4.47
N GLN A 631 -40.17 16.21 5.25
CA GLN A 631 -40.15 17.67 5.21
C GLN A 631 -38.99 18.26 6.01
N THR A 632 -38.59 17.69 7.15
CA THR A 632 -37.42 18.13 7.91
C THR A 632 -36.12 17.92 7.14
N ASN A 633 -35.96 16.76 6.48
CA ASN A 633 -34.77 16.48 5.66
C ASN A 633 -34.71 17.34 4.38
N LYS A 634 -35.85 17.82 3.87
CA LYS A 634 -35.90 18.81 2.77
C LYS A 634 -35.68 20.25 3.24
N SER A 635 -36.05 20.59 4.48
CA SER A 635 -35.80 21.93 5.04
C SER A 635 -34.37 22.09 5.53
N GLU A 636 -33.74 21.04 6.05
CA GLU A 636 -32.32 21.06 6.43
C GLU A 636 -31.41 21.11 5.19
N ALA A 637 -31.73 20.34 4.13
CA ALA A 637 -31.01 20.41 2.86
C ALA A 637 -31.14 21.77 2.13
N ASN A 638 -32.23 22.52 2.35
CA ASN A 638 -32.41 23.86 1.80
C ASN A 638 -31.87 24.97 2.72
N GLN A 639 -31.82 24.76 4.05
CA GLN A 639 -31.19 25.72 4.97
C GLN A 639 -29.67 25.73 4.86
N ASP A 640 -29.04 24.58 4.56
CA ASP A 640 -27.60 24.52 4.31
C ASP A 640 -27.21 25.17 2.97
N GLN A 641 -28.08 25.11 1.94
CA GLN A 641 -27.86 25.83 0.67
C GLN A 641 -28.08 27.35 0.78
N ASP A 642 -29.03 27.81 1.61
CA ASP A 642 -29.24 29.25 1.84
C ASP A 642 -28.20 29.86 2.79
N GLN A 643 -27.56 29.08 3.68
CA GLN A 643 -26.44 29.55 4.51
C GLN A 643 -25.11 29.63 3.73
N GLU A 644 -24.87 28.76 2.75
CA GLU A 644 -23.71 28.87 1.86
C GLU A 644 -23.81 30.07 0.90
N GLN A 645 -25.00 30.45 0.41
CA GLN A 645 -25.16 31.65 -0.43
C GLN A 645 -25.09 32.98 0.33
N VAL A 646 -25.45 33.01 1.61
CA VAL A 646 -25.34 34.25 2.42
C VAL A 646 -23.90 34.53 2.85
N HIS A 647 -23.02 33.52 2.92
CA HIS A 647 -21.60 33.73 3.25
C HIS A 647 -20.68 34.01 2.04
N GLU A 648 -21.09 33.74 0.80
CA GLU A 648 -20.32 34.12 -0.39
C GLU A 648 -20.60 35.55 -0.91
N THR A 649 -21.66 36.21 -0.47
CA THR A 649 -22.02 37.55 -0.98
C THR A 649 -21.38 38.71 -0.19
N ASP A 650 -20.73 38.44 0.95
CA ASP A 650 -20.25 39.49 1.87
C ASP A 650 -18.72 39.74 1.87
N GLN A 651 -17.95 39.11 0.97
CA GLN A 651 -16.50 39.35 0.85
C GLN A 651 -16.03 40.14 -0.37
N ASN A 652 -16.94 40.63 -1.23
CA ASN A 652 -16.59 41.52 -2.35
C ASN A 652 -17.28 42.90 -2.23
N ALA A 653 -16.83 43.70 -1.26
CA ALA A 653 -17.07 45.15 -1.25
C ALA A 653 -15.74 45.92 -1.40
N PRO A 654 -15.64 46.89 -2.32
CA PRO A 654 -14.39 47.61 -2.59
C PRO A 654 -14.09 48.63 -1.48
N ARG A 655 -12.89 48.55 -0.90
CA ARG A 655 -12.34 49.61 -0.04
C ARG A 655 -12.03 50.84 -0.92
N SER A 656 -12.96 51.79 -0.96
CA SER A 656 -12.68 53.18 -1.36
C SER A 656 -11.83 53.86 -0.29
N GLY A 657 -10.80 54.57 -0.73
CA GLY A 657 -9.76 55.13 0.11
C GLY A 657 -10.10 56.39 0.90
N SER A 658 -9.23 56.63 1.88
CA SER A 658 -8.76 57.92 2.39
C SER A 658 -7.65 57.65 3.40
#